data_AF-A0A3P1T7E8-F1
#
_entry.id   AF-A0A3P1T7E8-F1
#
_cell.length_a   1.000
_cell.length_b   1.000
_cell.length_c   1.000
_cell.angle_alpha   90.00
_cell.angle_beta   90.00
_cell.angle_gamma   90.00
#
_symmetry.space_group_name_H-M   'P 1'
#
loop_
_entity.id
_entity.type
_entity.pdbx_description
1 polymer ?
#
loop_
_entity_poly.entity_id
_entity_poly.type
_entity_poly.pdbx_seq_one_letter_code
_entity_poly.pdbx_strand_id
1 'polypeptide(L)'
;MAATPYGEVPIAAAANGWQVSRVADTATSRKHPASFVVLTKTVERTATRATGGFGSYPSVQGMRSGKGSVVIGFDTEFVSDGTFDAERGWIGESEQVTRRIVSYQFAAIDPTDSDRLRLAVVLPAIYPGPRGPRVARLSFGKALELAITALGLHEHPLAEGWTAKGVPRQAVVDAAGKWHREWWFRQKGEHAHALPITLVAHFQNADLTAFVDPVKMHNTWDASYPTGRKRRRAKAGYSGYRNRRLDDREPDILRAVISASAGMVSPKPVEWVLPGENKRWARPVVISIRDTMAQSGASKLSELGDAVGVAKLDVPGDWIARMDEYLVAHPVDFLDYASNDAVIALEYVSQMYGEDQEVALTLPTAAARAVRGIIASELAERHAGKPLVEAGPKINFNLVFGGLEKVTKKTEQTVSFENQLAYYRQRELQPLDGAAATWIHACALSFRGGYNMSAELGLFEQTTHDLDLQSCYPTASSTIWDVDYLHPDGVILRTVNNVELSLDDFAEGGPLTPFVGFVSFEFPESVAFPCLPVPVEGSMVYPRTSGGARGVWSMAPEVWLALKLGARVMCQIGHFGRTLRLEDGTPSRLLRRPYKTLLDDRAQAKKEFGKKSFQQTVLKLMANSPYGKLAQGVMGQRGWDAWAQERDEVGGSAITSPWHASMTTSLPRAVLLATLNELHDLGYSTPSCTTDGFITDAELAVVDGLDLYGLSNLWREAREALTGSRDMWEEKHTQTDLLNVTTRANFSRQPGGVLAHGGYKLPEGIEEDSQADRDHMYELMVSRDGALPVTMKVFPSMEELTRVHNRLDFSPIVVHKQQTIEFDRKRRPVPDGMTANMVMVGDEVFEVAHVQTVPWNSPEEVELGRSVDRGLKRWDDELGEPVWDRSPVRRTRDQWLDYFDRLQVLLDEDGSVAEAERLDRIAKGIVIAQRQGIINIPWLASDRPLAERLDAFEKFGLPRPKERFWSHARSKTERQIDIDFDAIEPYVEDMLNVDPFASAAPVEVGEGAS
;
A
#
# COMPACT_ATOMS: atom_id res chain seq x y z
N MET A 1 40.49 1.74 22.31
CA MET A 1 40.51 1.33 23.73
C MET A 1 39.32 0.42 23.95
N ALA A 2 39.53 -0.77 24.52
CA ALA A 2 38.48 -1.78 24.67
C ALA A 2 37.42 -1.30 25.68
N ALA A 3 36.15 -1.24 25.25
CA ALA A 3 35.03 -0.97 26.14
C ALA A 3 34.96 -2.05 27.22
N THR A 4 34.87 -1.63 28.48
CA THR A 4 34.74 -2.49 29.65
C THR A 4 33.52 -3.41 29.48
N PRO A 5 33.63 -4.74 29.70
CA PRO A 5 32.47 -5.62 29.65
C PRO A 5 31.46 -5.17 30.69
N TYR A 6 30.18 -5.03 30.31
CA TYR A 6 29.05 -4.60 31.15
C TYR A 6 29.12 -5.22 32.55
N GLY A 7 29.73 -4.48 33.49
CA GLY A 7 29.97 -4.90 34.87
C GLY A 7 28.71 -4.70 35.70
N GLU A 8 28.65 -5.32 36.87
CA GLU A 8 27.46 -5.38 37.75
C GLU A 8 26.97 -4.02 38.31
N VAL A 9 27.69 -2.92 38.06
CA VAL A 9 27.47 -1.60 38.67
C VAL A 9 26.28 -0.81 38.08
N PRO A 10 26.06 -0.73 36.74
CA PRO A 10 24.96 0.06 36.17
C PRO A 10 23.57 -0.51 36.48
N ILE A 11 23.44 -1.84 36.55
CA ILE A 11 22.16 -2.52 36.83
C ILE A 11 21.69 -2.27 38.27
N ALA A 12 22.63 -2.21 39.23
CA ALA A 12 22.32 -1.86 40.61
C ALA A 12 21.87 -0.38 40.75
N ALA A 13 22.43 0.52 39.94
CA ALA A 13 22.00 1.92 39.87
C ALA A 13 20.64 2.10 39.15
N ALA A 14 20.35 1.26 38.14
CA ALA A 14 19.09 1.25 37.38
C ALA A 14 17.88 0.74 38.19
N ALA A 15 18.10 0.06 39.31
CA ALA A 15 17.08 -0.61 40.11
C ALA A 15 16.16 0.32 40.92
N ASN A 16 16.29 1.64 40.81
CA ASN A 16 15.44 2.56 41.58
C ASN A 16 13.96 2.41 41.15
N GLY A 17 13.16 1.71 41.96
CA GLY A 17 11.77 1.37 41.66
C GLY A 17 11.57 0.18 40.71
N TRP A 18 12.63 -0.47 40.22
CA TRP A 18 12.57 -1.65 39.35
C TRP A 18 13.00 -2.92 40.10
N GLN A 19 12.23 -3.99 39.96
CA GLN A 19 12.61 -5.32 40.45
C GLN A 19 13.55 -5.98 39.45
N VAL A 20 14.67 -6.51 39.93
CA VAL A 20 15.72 -7.10 39.08
C VAL A 20 15.71 -8.62 39.20
N SER A 21 15.69 -9.32 38.08
CA SER A 21 15.94 -10.76 38.01
C SER A 21 16.92 -11.09 36.88
N ARG A 22 17.60 -12.25 36.97
CA ARG A 22 18.54 -12.73 35.95
C ARG A 22 18.01 -14.03 35.36
N VAL A 23 17.98 -14.12 34.03
CA VAL A 23 17.55 -15.31 33.29
C VAL A 23 18.68 -15.79 32.40
N ALA A 24 18.91 -17.10 32.39
CA ALA A 24 19.84 -17.75 31.47
C ALA A 24 19.08 -18.52 30.40
N ASP A 25 19.43 -18.33 29.13
CA ASP A 25 18.85 -19.08 28.02
C ASP A 25 19.74 -20.26 27.63
N THR A 26 19.43 -21.41 28.23
CA THR A 26 20.13 -22.68 27.95
C THR A 26 19.86 -23.25 26.55
N ALA A 27 18.93 -22.67 25.77
CA ALA A 27 18.77 -23.03 24.37
C ALA A 27 19.99 -22.58 23.56
N THR A 28 20.58 -21.43 23.88
CA THR A 28 21.78 -20.91 23.19
C THR A 28 23.00 -21.84 23.37
N SER A 29 23.30 -22.22 24.60
CA SER A 29 24.35 -23.17 24.97
C SER A 29 24.14 -23.66 26.39
N ARG A 30 24.38 -24.96 26.63
CA ARG A 30 24.36 -25.51 27.99
C ARG A 30 25.59 -25.14 28.80
N LYS A 31 26.73 -24.92 28.12
CA LYS A 31 28.01 -24.62 28.77
C LYS A 31 28.18 -23.12 29.02
N HIS A 32 27.69 -22.32 28.08
CA HIS A 32 27.80 -20.86 28.13
C HIS A 32 26.48 -20.21 27.72
N PRO A 33 25.41 -20.35 28.52
CA PRO A 33 24.11 -19.79 28.18
C PRO A 33 24.20 -18.28 28.07
N ALA A 34 23.53 -17.71 27.06
CA ALA A 34 23.24 -16.29 27.03
C ALA A 34 22.50 -15.88 28.31
N SER A 35 22.86 -14.73 28.88
CA SER A 35 22.25 -14.21 30.09
C SER A 35 21.54 -12.89 29.78
N PHE A 36 20.40 -12.70 30.41
CA PHE A 36 19.56 -11.52 30.30
C PHE A 36 19.20 -11.04 31.69
N VAL A 37 19.19 -9.73 31.89
CA VAL A 37 18.66 -9.09 33.08
C VAL A 37 17.24 -8.65 32.75
N VAL A 38 16.27 -9.06 33.57
CA VAL A 38 14.86 -8.70 33.41
C VAL A 38 14.50 -7.77 34.55
N LEU A 39 14.15 -6.54 34.20
CA LEU A 39 13.71 -5.48 35.08
C LEU A 39 12.19 -5.36 34.97
N THR A 40 11.47 -5.39 36.09
CA THR A 40 10.01 -5.19 36.11
C THR A 40 9.59 -4.04 37.01
N LYS A 41 8.55 -3.31 36.63
CA LYS A 41 7.99 -2.19 37.39
C LYS A 41 6.49 -2.12 37.14
N THR A 42 5.74 -1.77 38.18
CA THR A 42 4.32 -1.42 38.05
C THR A 42 4.20 0.08 38.21
N VAL A 43 3.52 0.73 37.27
CA VAL A 43 3.30 2.19 37.26
C VAL A 43 1.81 2.50 37.18
N GLU A 44 1.44 3.68 37.66
CA GLU A 44 0.08 4.19 37.46
C GLU A 44 -0.16 4.49 35.99
N ARG A 45 -1.36 4.18 35.51
CA ARG A 45 -1.78 4.39 34.14
C ARG A 45 -2.40 5.78 34.00
N THR A 46 -1.82 6.63 33.17
CA THR A 46 -2.31 8.00 32.96
C THR A 46 -3.43 8.08 31.93
N ALA A 47 -3.55 7.09 31.05
CA ALA A 47 -4.50 7.03 29.95
C ALA A 47 -5.75 6.19 30.30
N THR A 48 -6.56 6.62 31.27
CA THR A 48 -7.81 5.92 31.60
C THR A 48 -8.95 6.34 30.68
N ARG A 49 -9.64 5.36 30.07
CA ARG A 49 -10.79 5.61 29.20
C ARG A 49 -11.99 6.08 30.02
N ALA A 50 -12.49 7.30 29.80
CA ALA A 50 -13.74 7.74 30.40
C ALA A 50 -14.91 6.83 29.95
N THR A 51 -15.70 6.33 30.91
CA THR A 51 -16.93 5.57 30.64
C THR A 51 -17.91 6.43 29.84
N GLY A 52 -18.30 5.96 28.65
CA GLY A 52 -19.15 6.71 27.70
C GLY A 52 -18.42 7.44 26.56
N GLY A 53 -17.07 7.49 26.56
CA GLY A 53 -16.26 8.18 25.54
C GLY A 53 -16.15 7.47 24.18
N PHE A 54 -15.18 7.87 23.34
CA PHE A 54 -14.91 7.45 21.93
C PHE A 54 -15.32 6.00 21.53
N GLY A 55 -15.12 5.03 22.42
CA GLY A 55 -15.49 3.64 22.20
C GLY A 55 -16.99 3.34 22.13
N SER A 56 -17.85 4.31 22.47
CA SER A 56 -19.32 4.21 22.42
C SER A 56 -19.87 4.50 21.03
N TYR A 57 -19.10 5.16 20.18
CA TYR A 57 -19.53 5.54 18.84
C TYR A 57 -19.85 4.30 18.00
N PRO A 58 -20.99 4.28 17.28
CA PRO A 58 -21.41 3.12 16.50
C PRO A 58 -20.35 2.61 15.52
N SER A 59 -19.64 3.49 14.81
CA SER A 59 -18.57 3.08 13.88
C SER A 59 -17.38 2.46 14.61
N VAL A 60 -17.04 2.97 15.80
CA VAL A 60 -15.93 2.47 16.64
C VAL A 60 -16.30 1.12 17.27
N GLN A 61 -17.53 0.95 17.74
CA GLN A 61 -18.03 -0.35 18.19
C GLN A 61 -18.01 -1.39 17.06
N GLY A 62 -18.42 -0.98 15.85
CA GLY A 62 -18.40 -1.83 14.66
C GLY A 62 -17.00 -2.31 14.24
N MET A 63 -15.93 -1.67 14.70
CA MET A 63 -14.55 -2.11 14.48
C MET A 63 -14.18 -3.37 15.26
N ARG A 64 -14.81 -3.59 16.42
CA ARG A 64 -14.43 -4.67 17.35
C ARG A 64 -14.81 -6.04 16.76
N SER A 65 -13.97 -7.04 16.97
CA SER A 65 -14.31 -8.42 16.61
C SER A 65 -15.18 -9.11 17.68
N GLY A 66 -15.27 -8.51 18.88
CA GLY A 66 -15.92 -9.11 20.05
C GLY A 66 -15.10 -10.23 20.71
N LYS A 67 -13.83 -10.42 20.31
CA LYS A 67 -12.92 -11.41 20.90
C LYS A 67 -11.92 -10.76 21.83
N GLY A 68 -11.72 -11.38 22.99
CA GLY A 68 -10.69 -10.98 23.94
C GLY A 68 -9.28 -11.33 23.45
N SER A 69 -8.32 -10.46 23.74
CA SER A 69 -6.88 -10.67 23.52
C SER A 69 -6.10 -9.77 24.47
N VAL A 70 -5.14 -10.34 25.21
CA VAL A 70 -4.19 -9.52 25.98
C VAL A 70 -3.35 -8.71 25.00
N VAL A 71 -3.28 -7.39 25.18
CA VAL A 71 -2.44 -6.53 24.33
C VAL A 71 -1.11 -6.29 25.04
N ILE A 72 -0.01 -6.54 24.33
CA ILE A 72 1.35 -6.28 24.82
C ILE A 72 1.98 -5.25 23.90
N GLY A 73 2.27 -4.06 24.45
CA GLY A 73 3.14 -3.08 23.82
C GLY A 73 4.57 -3.59 23.77
N PHE A 74 5.27 -3.37 22.67
CA PHE A 74 6.63 -3.84 22.43
C PHE A 74 7.44 -2.78 21.73
N ASP A 75 8.71 -2.69 22.09
CA ASP A 75 9.70 -1.81 21.47
C ASP A 75 11.10 -2.43 21.62
N THR A 76 12.08 -1.90 20.88
CA THR A 76 13.49 -2.27 21.01
C THR A 76 14.44 -1.08 20.87
N GLU A 77 15.45 -1.04 21.73
CA GLU A 77 16.54 -0.07 21.61
C GLU A 77 17.79 -0.74 21.06
N PHE A 78 18.48 -0.08 20.12
CA PHE A 78 19.67 -0.58 19.48
C PHE A 78 20.62 0.54 19.06
N VAL A 79 21.88 0.17 18.82
CA VAL A 79 22.87 1.04 18.18
C VAL A 79 23.43 0.38 16.94
N SER A 80 23.75 1.17 15.92
CA SER A 80 24.39 0.67 14.71
C SER A 80 25.91 0.60 14.91
N ASP A 81 26.50 -0.59 14.84
CA ASP A 81 27.93 -0.72 14.59
C ASP A 81 28.15 -0.67 13.07
N GLY A 82 28.79 0.40 12.57
CA GLY A 82 29.16 0.52 11.15
C GLY A 82 30.26 -0.46 10.70
N THR A 83 30.43 -1.57 11.42
CA THR A 83 31.53 -2.51 11.27
C THR A 83 31.09 -3.72 10.46
N PHE A 84 31.69 -3.89 9.28
CA PHE A 84 31.57 -5.13 8.51
C PHE A 84 32.42 -6.23 9.17
N ASP A 85 31.81 -7.34 9.54
CA ASP A 85 32.48 -8.52 10.09
C ASP A 85 31.84 -9.80 9.53
N ALA A 86 32.47 -10.33 8.48
CA ALA A 86 32.03 -11.54 7.78
C ALA A 86 31.91 -12.77 8.69
N GLU A 87 32.61 -12.80 9.84
CA GLU A 87 32.56 -13.93 10.76
C GLU A 87 31.44 -13.78 11.80
N ARG A 88 30.92 -12.57 12.06
CA ARG A 88 30.01 -12.31 13.19
C ARG A 88 28.54 -12.65 12.93
N GLY A 89 28.11 -12.65 11.68
CA GLY A 89 26.73 -12.98 11.27
C GLY A 89 26.31 -14.42 11.63
N TRP A 90 25.02 -14.63 11.92
CA TRP A 90 24.48 -16.00 12.00
C TRP A 90 24.44 -16.61 10.59
N ILE A 91 24.67 -17.92 10.44
CA ILE A 91 24.62 -18.59 9.14
C ILE A 91 23.27 -18.31 8.46
N GLY A 92 23.31 -17.71 7.27
CA GLY A 92 22.13 -17.33 6.48
C GLY A 92 21.60 -15.91 6.77
N GLU A 93 22.31 -15.10 7.54
CA GLU A 93 22.15 -13.64 7.62
C GLU A 93 23.22 -12.95 6.77
N SER A 94 22.96 -11.71 6.38
CA SER A 94 23.94 -10.87 5.69
C SER A 94 25.18 -10.63 6.56
N GLU A 95 26.36 -10.51 5.96
CA GLU A 95 27.60 -10.12 6.65
C GLU A 95 27.58 -8.66 7.14
N GLN A 96 26.60 -7.88 6.67
CA GLN A 96 26.32 -6.51 7.09
C GLN A 96 25.41 -6.44 8.34
N VAL A 97 25.47 -7.44 9.24
CA VAL A 97 24.72 -7.38 10.51
C VAL A 97 25.26 -6.22 11.34
N THR A 98 24.48 -5.15 11.40
CA THR A 98 24.92 -3.82 11.84
C THR A 98 24.32 -3.39 13.17
N ARG A 99 23.36 -4.13 13.75
CA ARG A 99 22.72 -3.70 15.01
C ARG A 99 23.25 -4.44 16.24
N ARG A 100 23.64 -3.68 17.27
CA ARG A 100 23.80 -4.18 18.63
C ARG A 100 22.55 -3.81 19.43
N ILE A 101 21.76 -4.81 19.80
CA ILE A 101 20.55 -4.59 20.59
C ILE A 101 20.94 -4.23 22.02
N VAL A 102 20.40 -3.12 22.52
CA VAL A 102 20.63 -2.58 23.86
C VAL A 102 19.57 -3.08 24.83
N SER A 103 18.31 -3.14 24.42
CA SER A 103 17.23 -3.67 25.27
C SER A 103 15.96 -4.03 24.50
N TYR A 104 15.09 -4.80 25.15
CA TYR A 104 13.74 -5.14 24.70
C TYR A 104 12.73 -4.71 25.76
N GLN A 105 11.63 -4.07 25.39
CA GLN A 105 10.68 -3.50 26.33
C GLN A 105 9.28 -4.02 26.07
N PHE A 106 8.57 -4.38 27.13
CA PHE A 106 7.21 -4.88 27.07
C PHE A 106 6.33 -4.12 28.06
N ALA A 107 5.13 -3.76 27.63
CA ALA A 107 4.12 -3.14 28.47
C ALA A 107 2.79 -3.87 28.33
N ALA A 108 2.07 -4.04 29.44
CA ALA A 108 0.68 -4.51 29.43
C ALA A 108 -0.11 -3.82 30.55
N ILE A 109 -1.42 -3.70 30.36
CA ILE A 109 -2.34 -3.32 31.44
C ILE A 109 -2.23 -4.38 32.54
N ASP A 110 -2.20 -3.95 33.81
CA ASP A 110 -2.07 -4.88 34.93
C ASP A 110 -3.26 -5.85 34.92
N PRO A 111 -3.01 -7.17 34.88
CA PRO A 111 -4.06 -8.19 34.83
C PRO A 111 -5.10 -8.12 35.95
N THR A 112 -4.76 -7.47 37.06
CA THR A 112 -5.57 -7.38 38.28
C THR A 112 -6.09 -5.97 38.56
N ASP A 113 -5.61 -4.95 37.84
CA ASP A 113 -5.94 -3.54 38.07
C ASP A 113 -5.79 -2.69 36.79
N SER A 114 -6.90 -2.33 36.15
CA SER A 114 -6.88 -1.59 34.88
C SER A 114 -6.31 -0.17 34.97
N ASP A 115 -6.15 0.37 36.18
CA ASP A 115 -5.57 1.69 36.44
C ASP A 115 -4.03 1.65 36.53
N ARG A 116 -3.42 0.49 36.31
CA ARG A 116 -1.97 0.29 36.39
C ARG A 116 -1.42 -0.40 35.16
N LEU A 117 -0.14 -0.17 34.88
CA LEU A 117 0.61 -0.84 33.83
C LEU A 117 1.73 -1.66 34.46
N ARG A 118 1.96 -2.86 33.93
CA ARG A 118 3.16 -3.65 34.19
C ARG A 118 4.15 -3.45 33.05
N LEU A 119 5.38 -3.11 33.40
CA LEU A 119 6.48 -2.87 32.49
C LEU A 119 7.55 -3.94 32.70
N ALA A 120 8.17 -4.39 31.61
CA ALA A 120 9.31 -5.28 31.64
C ALA A 120 10.38 -4.83 30.63
N VAL A 121 11.59 -4.57 31.11
CA VAL A 121 12.76 -4.26 30.27
C VAL A 121 13.76 -5.39 30.38
N VAL A 122 14.21 -5.92 29.24
CA VAL A 122 15.18 -7.00 29.16
C VAL A 122 16.48 -6.48 28.58
N LEU A 123 17.54 -6.52 29.38
CA LEU A 123 18.89 -6.11 28.99
C LEU A 123 19.71 -7.37 28.62
N PRO A 124 20.22 -7.48 27.37
CA PRO A 124 21.08 -8.58 26.97
C PRO A 124 22.51 -8.39 27.51
N ALA A 125 23.12 -9.46 28.00
CA ALA A 125 24.53 -9.47 28.38
C ALA A 125 25.43 -9.88 27.21
N ILE A 126 26.71 -9.48 27.28
CA ILE A 126 27.76 -10.08 26.45
C ILE A 126 27.98 -11.52 26.92
N TYR A 127 28.06 -12.45 25.98
CA TYR A 127 28.33 -13.85 26.26
C TYR A 127 29.34 -14.42 25.25
N PRO A 128 30.04 -15.52 25.56
CA PRO A 128 30.97 -16.16 24.63
C PRO A 128 30.15 -16.97 23.62
N GLY A 129 29.73 -16.28 22.55
CA GLY A 129 28.97 -16.84 21.43
C GLY A 129 29.79 -17.79 20.56
N PRO A 130 29.20 -18.36 19.50
CA PRO A 130 29.85 -19.44 18.78
C PRO A 130 31.04 -19.02 17.92
N ARG A 131 31.16 -17.74 17.61
CA ARG A 131 32.26 -17.16 16.83
C ARG A 131 32.96 -16.03 17.59
N GLY A 132 32.87 -16.06 18.92
CA GLY A 132 33.48 -15.05 19.79
C GLY A 132 32.48 -14.30 20.68
N PRO A 133 32.97 -13.38 21.53
CA PRO A 133 32.13 -12.56 22.39
C PRO A 133 31.15 -11.71 21.58
N ARG A 134 29.87 -11.75 21.94
CA ARG A 134 28.82 -10.93 21.31
C ARG A 134 27.72 -10.59 22.30
N VAL A 135 26.96 -9.53 22.02
CA VAL A 135 25.72 -9.25 22.75
C VAL A 135 24.68 -10.31 22.39
N ALA A 136 24.01 -10.87 23.40
CA ALA A 136 22.96 -11.84 23.20
C ALA A 136 21.76 -11.22 22.47
N ARG A 137 21.17 -11.94 21.51
CA ARG A 137 19.86 -11.61 20.93
C ARG A 137 18.84 -12.64 21.40
N LEU A 138 17.65 -12.18 21.77
CA LEU A 138 16.54 -13.08 22.13
C LEU A 138 15.98 -13.73 20.87
N SER A 139 15.54 -14.99 20.97
CA SER A 139 14.55 -15.50 20.03
C SER A 139 13.18 -14.93 20.37
N PHE A 140 12.30 -14.77 19.37
CA PHE A 140 10.95 -14.28 19.61
C PHE A 140 10.19 -15.13 20.65
N GLY A 141 10.33 -16.47 20.57
CA GLY A 141 9.70 -17.38 21.53
C GLY A 141 10.21 -17.19 22.96
N LYS A 142 11.51 -16.97 23.15
CA LYS A 142 12.09 -16.69 24.47
C LYS A 142 11.64 -15.32 25.00
N ALA A 143 11.60 -14.31 24.14
CA ALA A 143 11.13 -12.97 24.49
C ALA A 143 9.67 -13.01 24.98
N LEU A 144 8.81 -13.75 24.28
CA LEU A 144 7.42 -13.91 24.69
C LEU A 144 7.26 -14.69 26.00
N GLU A 145 8.08 -15.72 26.24
CA GLU A 145 8.11 -16.43 27.53
C GLU A 145 8.47 -15.48 28.69
N LEU A 146 9.47 -14.62 28.47
CA LEU A 146 9.89 -13.60 29.43
C LEU A 146 8.77 -12.58 29.66
N ALA A 147 8.17 -12.04 28.61
CA ALA A 147 7.07 -11.09 28.71
C ALA A 147 5.88 -11.66 29.50
N ILE A 148 5.43 -12.88 29.18
CA ILE A 148 4.32 -13.55 29.88
C ILE A 148 4.61 -13.69 31.38
N THR A 149 5.84 -14.06 31.73
CA THR A 149 6.25 -14.29 33.12
C THR A 149 6.42 -12.96 33.86
N ALA A 150 7.13 -12.01 33.26
CA ALA A 150 7.46 -10.71 33.84
C ALA A 150 6.23 -9.82 34.05
N LEU A 151 5.28 -9.86 33.11
CA LEU A 151 4.02 -9.12 33.20
C LEU A 151 2.96 -9.89 34.02
N GLY A 152 3.25 -11.11 34.46
CA GLY A 152 2.33 -11.92 35.28
C GLY A 152 1.02 -12.25 34.58
N LEU A 153 1.03 -12.48 33.25
CA LEU A 153 -0.19 -12.66 32.45
C LEU A 153 -1.03 -13.90 32.80
N HIS A 154 -0.50 -14.80 33.62
CA HIS A 154 -1.24 -15.93 34.18
C HIS A 154 -2.36 -15.50 35.14
N GLU A 155 -2.32 -14.28 35.66
CA GLU A 155 -3.35 -13.67 36.50
C GLU A 155 -4.51 -13.09 35.68
N HIS A 156 -4.33 -12.97 34.36
CA HIS A 156 -5.28 -12.31 33.47
C HIS A 156 -6.59 -13.11 33.35
N PRO A 157 -7.77 -12.47 33.28
CA PRO A 157 -9.05 -13.17 33.12
C PRO A 157 -9.12 -14.11 31.92
N LEU A 158 -8.40 -13.80 30.83
CA LEU A 158 -8.29 -14.65 29.63
C LEU A 158 -7.37 -15.87 29.78
N ALA A 159 -6.62 -15.98 30.89
CA ALA A 159 -5.68 -17.07 31.16
C ALA A 159 -6.38 -18.28 31.83
N GLU A 160 -7.47 -18.77 31.25
CA GLU A 160 -8.28 -19.85 31.83
C GLU A 160 -7.48 -21.16 31.98
N GLY A 161 -7.37 -21.63 33.23
CA GLY A 161 -6.63 -22.85 33.58
C GLY A 161 -5.11 -22.67 33.68
N TRP A 162 -4.61 -21.43 33.67
CA TRP A 162 -3.20 -21.11 33.85
C TRP A 162 -2.79 -21.01 35.31
N THR A 163 -1.50 -21.25 35.54
CA THR A 163 -0.80 -20.91 36.78
C THR A 163 0.49 -20.18 36.41
N ALA A 164 1.24 -19.66 37.39
CA ALA A 164 2.58 -19.10 37.14
C ALA A 164 3.53 -20.09 36.41
N LYS A 165 3.28 -21.40 36.56
CA LYS A 165 4.06 -22.48 35.93
C LYS A 165 3.68 -22.74 34.46
N GLY A 166 2.53 -22.21 34.03
CA GLY A 166 1.85 -22.53 32.77
C GLY A 166 0.63 -23.43 33.00
N VAL A 167 0.19 -24.12 31.95
CA VAL A 167 -0.88 -25.12 31.97
C VAL A 167 -0.29 -26.55 32.01
N PRO A 168 -0.96 -27.51 32.67
CA PRO A 168 -0.49 -28.89 32.70
C PRO A 168 -0.52 -29.53 31.31
N ARG A 169 0.55 -30.20 30.89
CA ARG A 169 0.55 -31.01 29.65
C ARG A 169 -0.43 -32.18 29.69
N GLN A 170 -0.75 -32.66 30.89
CA GLN A 170 -1.76 -33.70 31.11
C GLN A 170 -3.17 -33.25 30.68
N ALA A 171 -3.45 -31.94 30.66
CA ALA A 171 -4.75 -31.41 30.27
C ALA A 171 -5.13 -31.73 28.81
N VAL A 172 -4.16 -32.10 27.98
CA VAL A 172 -4.35 -32.44 26.57
C VAL A 172 -3.98 -33.89 26.27
N VAL A 173 -4.03 -34.75 27.29
CA VAL A 173 -3.85 -36.19 27.14
C VAL A 173 -5.19 -36.87 27.35
N ASP A 174 -5.63 -37.68 26.38
CA ASP A 174 -6.88 -38.43 26.50
C ASP A 174 -6.77 -39.61 27.48
N ALA A 175 -7.91 -40.27 27.73
CA ALA A 175 -7.95 -41.44 28.63
C ALA A 175 -7.10 -42.63 28.16
N ALA A 176 -6.74 -42.68 26.86
CA ALA A 176 -5.85 -43.69 26.28
C ALA A 176 -4.37 -43.27 26.33
N GLY A 177 -4.04 -42.13 26.93
CA GLY A 177 -2.68 -41.61 27.01
C GLY A 177 -2.19 -40.91 25.75
N LYS A 178 -3.07 -40.63 24.78
CA LYS A 178 -2.72 -39.95 23.53
C LYS A 178 -2.75 -38.44 23.71
N TRP A 179 -1.74 -37.77 23.17
CA TRP A 179 -1.59 -36.32 23.24
C TRP A 179 -2.33 -35.61 22.10
N HIS A 180 -3.11 -34.58 22.46
CA HIS A 180 -4.02 -33.82 21.61
C HIS A 180 -3.78 -32.31 21.74
N ARG A 181 -2.66 -31.84 21.19
CA ARG A 181 -2.24 -30.43 21.22
C ARG A 181 -3.37 -29.45 20.89
N GLU A 182 -4.19 -29.78 19.91
CA GLU A 182 -5.25 -28.94 19.39
C GLU A 182 -6.33 -28.60 20.42
N TRP A 183 -6.41 -29.32 21.54
CA TRP A 183 -7.37 -29.04 22.61
C TRP A 183 -7.10 -27.70 23.29
N TRP A 184 -5.84 -27.28 23.43
CA TRP A 184 -5.53 -25.93 23.95
C TRP A 184 -6.05 -24.80 23.05
N PHE A 185 -6.17 -25.04 21.75
CA PHE A 185 -6.53 -24.03 20.76
C PHE A 185 -8.03 -24.05 20.39
N ARG A 186 -8.83 -24.92 21.01
CA ARG A 186 -10.29 -24.99 20.83
C ARG A 186 -11.00 -24.23 21.93
N GLN A 187 -12.01 -23.44 21.57
CA GLN A 187 -12.86 -22.70 22.53
C GLN A 187 -13.97 -23.55 23.18
N LYS A 188 -13.94 -24.88 23.06
CA LYS A 188 -14.96 -25.79 23.62
C LYS A 188 -14.30 -26.97 24.33
N GLY A 189 -14.69 -27.24 25.58
CA GLY A 189 -14.20 -28.33 26.43
C GLY A 189 -13.92 -27.85 27.86
N GLU A 190 -13.52 -28.76 28.75
CA GLU A 190 -13.14 -28.45 30.16
C GLU A 190 -11.61 -28.27 30.32
N HIS A 191 -10.90 -28.00 29.23
CA HIS A 191 -9.44 -27.94 29.21
C HIS A 191 -8.94 -26.50 29.34
N ALA A 192 -7.72 -26.32 29.85
CA ALA A 192 -7.06 -25.01 29.83
C ALA A 192 -6.96 -24.48 28.38
N HIS A 193 -7.07 -23.16 28.19
CA HIS A 193 -7.09 -22.55 26.86
C HIS A 193 -5.79 -21.81 26.56
N ALA A 194 -5.45 -21.74 25.27
CA ALA A 194 -4.32 -20.95 24.81
C ALA A 194 -4.58 -19.46 25.06
N LEU A 195 -3.59 -18.76 25.62
CA LEU A 195 -3.71 -17.33 25.94
C LEU A 195 -3.67 -16.52 24.63
N PRO A 196 -4.72 -15.76 24.27
CA PRO A 196 -4.71 -14.89 23.12
C PRO A 196 -3.89 -13.63 23.42
N ILE A 197 -2.89 -13.35 22.58
CA ILE A 197 -1.97 -12.22 22.73
C ILE A 197 -1.92 -11.44 21.41
N THR A 198 -2.01 -10.11 21.51
CA THR A 198 -1.71 -9.19 20.41
C THR A 198 -0.46 -8.41 20.80
N LEU A 199 0.66 -8.68 20.12
CA LEU A 199 1.88 -7.90 20.24
C LEU A 199 1.80 -6.69 19.32
N VAL A 200 2.00 -5.50 19.86
CA VAL A 200 1.84 -4.21 19.18
C VAL A 200 3.11 -3.40 19.38
N ALA A 201 3.68 -2.90 18.29
CA ALA A 201 4.82 -1.98 18.33
C ALA A 201 4.57 -0.82 17.37
N HIS A 202 5.43 0.18 17.40
CA HIS A 202 5.47 1.24 16.41
C HIS A 202 6.61 0.96 15.43
N PHE A 203 6.27 0.55 14.21
CA PHE A 203 7.21 0.18 13.15
C PHE A 203 7.93 -1.17 13.37
N GLN A 204 7.12 -2.24 13.33
CA GLN A 204 7.53 -3.63 13.55
C GLN A 204 8.66 -4.14 12.62
N ASN A 205 8.93 -3.45 11.51
CA ASN A 205 10.08 -3.74 10.64
C ASN A 205 11.40 -3.70 11.43
N ALA A 206 11.56 -2.73 12.33
CA ALA A 206 12.74 -2.60 13.17
C ALA A 206 12.72 -3.60 14.33
N ASP A 207 11.58 -3.74 15.01
CA ASP A 207 11.50 -4.47 16.27
C ASP A 207 11.49 -5.99 16.10
N LEU A 208 10.72 -6.53 15.15
CA LEU A 208 10.70 -7.99 14.95
C LEU A 208 12.02 -8.53 14.42
N THR A 209 12.80 -7.71 13.73
CA THR A 209 14.11 -8.10 13.20
C THR A 209 15.22 -8.04 14.25
N ALA A 210 14.94 -7.48 15.45
CA ALA A 210 15.84 -7.54 16.59
C ALA A 210 15.95 -8.95 17.20
N PHE A 211 15.00 -9.84 16.89
CA PHE A 211 15.03 -11.23 17.33
C PHE A 211 15.88 -12.11 16.42
N VAL A 212 16.66 -13.01 17.02
CA VAL A 212 17.43 -14.00 16.26
C VAL A 212 16.54 -15.18 15.86
N ASP A 213 16.73 -15.68 14.63
CA ASP A 213 16.17 -16.96 14.20
C ASP A 213 16.89 -18.11 14.94
N PRO A 214 16.18 -18.89 15.78
CA PRO A 214 16.78 -19.97 16.54
C PRO A 214 17.47 -21.03 15.67
N VAL A 215 16.94 -21.29 14.46
CA VAL A 215 17.53 -22.25 13.53
C VAL A 215 18.89 -21.76 13.04
N LYS A 216 18.99 -20.49 12.65
CA LYS A 216 20.26 -19.87 12.21
C LYS A 216 21.26 -19.81 13.34
N MET A 217 20.82 -19.45 14.54
CA MET A 217 21.64 -19.48 15.75
C MET A 217 22.22 -20.88 15.99
N HIS A 218 21.38 -21.91 16.01
CA HIS A 218 21.80 -23.29 16.25
C HIS A 218 22.73 -23.83 15.16
N ASN A 219 22.44 -23.54 13.88
CA ASN A 219 23.31 -23.95 12.77
C ASN A 219 24.71 -23.34 12.90
N THR A 220 24.79 -22.10 13.37
CA THR A 220 26.08 -21.42 13.62
C THR A 220 26.85 -22.10 14.76
N TRP A 221 26.17 -22.45 15.86
CA TRP A 221 26.77 -23.24 16.94
C TRP A 221 27.26 -24.61 16.47
N ASP A 222 26.45 -25.34 15.71
CA ASP A 222 26.81 -26.66 15.15
C ASP A 222 28.01 -26.58 14.19
N ALA A 223 28.11 -25.48 13.42
CA ALA A 223 29.24 -25.24 12.52
C ALA A 223 30.53 -24.87 13.28
N SER A 224 30.44 -24.02 14.30
CA SER A 224 31.59 -23.63 15.12
C SER A 224 32.11 -24.74 16.03
N TYR A 225 31.25 -25.68 16.47
CA TYR A 225 31.62 -26.79 17.37
C TYR A 225 31.12 -28.15 16.83
N PRO A 226 31.77 -28.70 15.80
CA PRO A 226 31.28 -29.88 15.07
C PRO A 226 31.26 -31.19 15.88
N THR A 227 31.93 -31.25 17.04
CA THR A 227 32.02 -32.43 17.91
C THR A 227 30.73 -32.62 18.74
N GLY A 228 29.64 -33.00 18.09
CA GLY A 228 28.34 -33.24 18.77
C GLY A 228 27.09 -33.17 17.89
N ARG A 229 27.22 -33.33 16.57
CA ARG A 229 26.15 -33.12 15.57
C ARG A 229 24.80 -33.70 15.98
N LYS A 230 23.84 -32.82 16.28
CA LYS A 230 22.42 -33.03 15.95
C LYS A 230 22.05 -32.02 14.89
N ARG A 231 22.48 -32.25 13.64
CA ARG A 231 22.13 -31.40 12.50
C ARG A 231 20.61 -31.28 12.45
N ARG A 232 20.05 -30.18 12.94
CA ARG A 232 18.61 -29.94 12.93
C ARG A 232 18.23 -29.81 11.46
N ARG A 233 17.39 -30.71 10.94
CA ARG A 233 16.90 -30.59 9.56
C ARG A 233 16.16 -29.26 9.44
N ALA A 234 16.51 -28.45 8.44
CA ALA A 234 15.87 -27.19 8.07
C ALA A 234 14.46 -27.40 7.49
N LYS A 235 13.65 -28.27 8.10
CA LYS A 235 12.22 -28.32 7.82
C LYS A 235 11.55 -27.33 8.76
N ALA A 236 11.40 -26.09 8.32
CA ALA A 236 10.34 -25.25 8.86
C ALA A 236 9.03 -26.06 8.77
N GLY A 237 8.25 -26.10 9.85
CA GLY A 237 7.06 -26.93 9.97
C GLY A 237 6.19 -26.84 8.72
N TYR A 238 6.10 -27.94 7.98
CA TYR A 238 5.35 -28.04 6.74
C TYR A 238 3.92 -28.51 7.05
N SER A 239 2.90 -27.65 6.87
CA SER A 239 1.61 -28.10 6.33
C SER A 239 0.75 -26.93 5.79
N GLY A 240 0.88 -26.64 4.48
CA GLY A 240 -0.15 -26.06 3.60
C GLY A 240 -0.85 -24.74 3.97
N TYR A 241 -1.50 -24.14 2.97
CA TYR A 241 -2.31 -22.90 3.05
C TYR A 241 -3.38 -22.92 4.17
N ARG A 242 -3.71 -24.10 4.69
CA ARG A 242 -4.76 -24.35 5.69
C ARG A 242 -4.32 -24.39 7.14
N ASN A 243 -3.02 -24.42 7.49
CA ASN A 243 -2.59 -24.41 8.90
C ASN A 243 -1.24 -23.69 9.09
N ARG A 244 -1.28 -22.43 9.54
CA ARG A 244 -0.13 -21.71 10.16
C ARG A 244 0.18 -22.23 11.56
N ARG A 245 0.16 -23.55 11.72
CA ARG A 245 0.51 -24.24 12.94
C ARG A 245 2.01 -24.39 12.92
N LEU A 246 2.70 -23.64 13.78
CA LEU A 246 4.11 -23.87 13.98
C LEU A 246 4.26 -25.22 14.70
N ASP A 247 5.22 -26.04 14.26
CA ASP A 247 5.59 -27.31 14.92
C ASP A 247 6.05 -27.01 16.35
N ASP A 248 6.18 -28.03 17.20
CA ASP A 248 6.76 -27.92 18.55
C ASP A 248 8.27 -27.55 18.54
N ARG A 249 8.82 -27.18 17.37
CA ARG A 249 10.20 -26.71 17.14
C ARG A 249 10.19 -25.23 16.82
N GLU A 250 11.16 -24.51 17.38
CA GLU A 250 11.37 -23.06 17.29
C GLU A 250 11.18 -22.50 15.85
N PRO A 251 10.03 -21.88 15.58
CA PRO A 251 9.71 -21.27 14.30
C PRO A 251 10.20 -19.82 14.19
N ASP A 252 10.34 -19.34 12.95
CA ASP A 252 10.64 -17.95 12.65
C ASP A 252 9.36 -17.13 12.49
N ILE A 253 9.13 -16.17 13.39
CA ILE A 253 7.93 -15.32 13.40
C ILE A 253 7.85 -14.40 12.17
N LEU A 254 9.00 -14.04 11.58
CA LEU A 254 9.08 -13.18 10.40
C LEU A 254 8.51 -13.85 9.15
N ARG A 255 8.25 -15.16 9.19
CA ARG A 255 7.51 -15.88 8.14
C ARG A 255 5.99 -15.75 8.25
N ALA A 256 5.47 -15.25 9.36
CA ALA A 256 4.02 -15.17 9.60
C ALA A 256 3.43 -13.79 9.30
N VAL A 257 4.26 -12.82 8.92
CA VAL A 257 3.91 -11.41 8.72
C VAL A 257 3.84 -11.01 7.24
N ILE A 258 3.11 -9.94 6.96
CA ILE A 258 3.03 -9.26 5.67
C ILE A 258 3.17 -7.74 5.89
N SER A 259 3.42 -7.01 4.81
CA SER A 259 3.32 -5.54 4.81
C SER A 259 1.88 -5.15 4.54
N ALA A 260 1.33 -4.26 5.35
CA ALA A 260 0.00 -3.71 5.15
C ALA A 260 -0.09 -2.30 5.75
N SER A 261 -0.58 -1.34 4.94
CA SER A 261 -0.76 0.07 5.38
C SER A 261 0.48 0.65 6.06
N ALA A 262 1.65 0.49 5.43
CA ALA A 262 2.97 0.93 5.91
C ALA A 262 3.52 0.23 7.19
N GLY A 263 2.80 -0.74 7.75
CA GLY A 263 3.28 -1.54 8.89
C GLY A 263 3.51 -3.02 8.57
N MET A 264 4.13 -3.75 9.50
CA MET A 264 4.34 -5.20 9.43
C MET A 264 3.39 -5.94 10.40
N VAL A 265 2.53 -6.79 9.86
CA VAL A 265 1.39 -7.38 10.60
C VAL A 265 1.18 -8.85 10.27
N SER A 266 0.60 -9.64 11.17
CA SER A 266 0.21 -11.03 10.87
C SER A 266 -1.25 -11.12 10.39
N PRO A 267 -1.53 -11.57 9.14
CA PRO A 267 -2.90 -11.61 8.61
C PRO A 267 -3.75 -12.73 9.22
N LYS A 268 -3.12 -13.74 9.82
CA LYS A 268 -3.76 -14.78 10.62
C LYS A 268 -2.97 -14.94 11.93
N PRO A 269 -3.64 -15.20 13.07
CA PRO A 269 -2.96 -15.51 14.32
C PRO A 269 -2.07 -16.76 14.22
N VAL A 270 -1.06 -16.81 15.08
CA VAL A 270 -0.06 -17.87 15.16
C VAL A 270 -0.31 -18.70 16.41
N GLU A 271 -0.58 -19.99 16.24
CA GLU A 271 -0.72 -20.94 17.36
C GLU A 271 0.65 -21.50 17.76
N TRP A 272 1.08 -21.30 19.01
CA TRP A 272 2.39 -21.72 19.49
C TRP A 272 2.30 -22.29 20.92
N VAL A 273 3.03 -23.37 21.20
CA VAL A 273 3.21 -23.90 22.56
C VAL A 273 4.61 -23.55 23.07
N LEU A 274 4.71 -22.60 23.99
CA LEU A 274 5.98 -22.23 24.64
C LEU A 274 6.29 -23.18 25.82
N PRO A 275 7.57 -23.30 26.24
CA PRO A 275 7.94 -24.02 27.46
C PRO A 275 7.26 -23.44 28.72
N GLY A 276 6.77 -24.31 29.59
CA GLY A 276 6.38 -23.94 30.97
C GLY A 276 7.57 -24.01 31.93
N GLU A 277 7.31 -23.98 33.23
CA GLU A 277 8.35 -24.08 34.28
C GLU A 277 9.28 -25.29 34.08
N ASN A 278 8.73 -26.41 33.63
CA ASN A 278 9.47 -27.63 33.31
C ASN A 278 8.69 -28.48 32.29
N LYS A 279 9.19 -29.68 31.99
CA LYS A 279 8.60 -30.59 30.98
C LYS A 279 7.14 -30.97 31.24
N ARG A 280 6.61 -30.83 32.46
CA ARG A 280 5.20 -31.13 32.80
C ARG A 280 4.25 -30.00 32.43
N TRP A 281 4.79 -28.81 32.21
CA TRP A 281 4.03 -27.58 31.97
C TRP A 281 4.27 -27.06 30.56
N ALA A 282 3.29 -26.31 30.05
CA ALA A 282 3.34 -25.65 28.76
C ALA A 282 2.70 -24.26 28.86
N ARG A 283 3.00 -23.39 27.90
CA ARG A 283 2.39 -22.06 27.78
C ARG A 283 1.83 -21.91 26.35
N PRO A 284 0.64 -22.46 26.07
CA PRO A 284 0.02 -22.38 24.74
C PRO A 284 -0.50 -20.97 24.46
N VAL A 285 -0.12 -20.35 23.36
CA VAL A 285 -0.48 -18.96 23.04
C VAL A 285 -1.00 -18.85 21.60
N VAL A 286 -1.89 -17.89 21.39
CA VAL A 286 -2.35 -17.48 20.06
C VAL A 286 -1.91 -16.05 19.84
N ILE A 287 -0.91 -15.83 18.97
CA ILE A 287 -0.22 -14.55 18.83
C ILE A 287 -0.64 -13.85 17.55
N SER A 288 -1.04 -12.59 17.67
CA SER A 288 -1.22 -11.66 16.56
C SER A 288 -0.16 -10.56 16.60
N ILE A 289 0.46 -10.28 15.46
CA ILE A 289 1.41 -9.16 15.31
C ILE A 289 0.65 -7.99 14.70
N ARG A 290 0.76 -6.83 15.33
CA ARG A 290 0.17 -5.57 14.88
C ARG A 290 1.19 -4.45 14.97
N ASP A 291 0.99 -3.46 14.10
CA ASP A 291 1.85 -2.30 13.98
C ASP A 291 0.97 -1.06 14.04
N THR A 292 1.29 -0.13 14.94
CA THR A 292 0.53 1.12 15.06
C THR A 292 0.64 1.97 13.79
N MET A 293 1.69 1.83 12.98
CA MET A 293 1.78 2.46 11.64
C MET A 293 0.59 2.08 10.76
N ALA A 294 0.18 0.80 10.82
CA ALA A 294 -0.98 0.28 10.08
C ALA A 294 -2.33 0.68 10.71
N GLN A 295 -2.32 1.25 11.91
CA GLN A 295 -3.49 1.72 12.66
C GLN A 295 -3.64 3.25 12.66
N SER A 296 -2.60 4.00 12.31
CA SER A 296 -2.56 5.47 12.38
C SER A 296 -2.42 6.14 11.01
N GLY A 297 -2.31 5.37 9.92
CA GLY A 297 -2.00 5.93 8.61
C GLY A 297 -0.55 6.43 8.52
N ALA A 298 0.38 5.73 9.17
CA ALA A 298 1.81 6.05 9.23
C ALA A 298 2.18 7.36 9.95
N SER A 299 1.35 7.80 10.92
CA SER A 299 1.65 8.96 11.79
C SER A 299 2.83 8.67 12.73
N LYS A 300 3.55 9.69 13.19
CA LYS A 300 4.71 9.53 14.09
C LYS A 300 4.30 9.07 15.48
N LEU A 301 5.17 8.33 16.19
CA LEU A 301 4.87 7.85 17.54
C LEU A 301 4.56 8.97 18.55
N SER A 302 5.26 10.10 18.46
CA SER A 302 5.01 11.28 19.30
C SER A 302 3.58 11.79 19.15
N GLU A 303 3.09 11.87 17.91
CA GLU A 303 1.70 12.27 17.62
C GLU A 303 0.69 11.26 18.20
N LEU A 304 1.03 9.97 18.19
CA LEU A 304 0.19 8.94 18.83
C LEU A 304 0.16 9.11 20.35
N GLY A 305 1.31 9.44 20.96
CA GLY A 305 1.45 9.70 22.38
C GLY A 305 0.64 10.90 22.85
N ASP A 306 0.78 12.04 22.16
CA ASP A 306 0.01 13.24 22.41
C ASP A 306 -1.49 12.99 22.28
N ALA A 307 -1.88 12.20 21.27
CA ALA A 307 -3.26 11.83 21.01
C ALA A 307 -3.90 11.02 22.17
N VAL A 308 -3.12 10.21 22.88
CA VAL A 308 -3.61 9.38 24.00
C VAL A 308 -3.26 9.91 25.39
N GLY A 309 -2.59 11.06 25.48
CA GLY A 309 -2.18 11.66 26.74
C GLY A 309 -0.95 11.00 27.38
N VAL A 310 -0.13 10.31 26.58
CA VAL A 310 1.16 9.73 26.99
C VAL A 310 2.24 10.36 26.14
N ALA A 311 2.76 11.52 26.57
CA ALA A 311 3.78 12.23 25.83
C ALA A 311 5.01 11.34 25.60
N LYS A 312 5.55 11.38 24.37
CA LYS A 312 6.81 10.71 24.05
C LYS A 312 7.94 11.42 24.79
N LEU A 313 8.78 10.64 25.48
CA LEU A 313 9.95 11.18 26.17
C LEU A 313 11.07 11.51 25.16
N ASP A 314 11.73 12.65 25.36
CA ASP A 314 12.86 13.07 24.53
C ASP A 314 14.18 12.54 25.09
N VAL A 315 15.11 12.24 24.18
CA VAL A 315 16.48 11.86 24.50
C VAL A 315 17.40 13.05 24.21
N PRO A 316 18.14 13.60 25.19
CA PRO A 316 18.96 14.78 24.97
C PRO A 316 20.09 14.58 23.94
N GLY A 317 20.40 15.63 23.17
CA GLY A 317 21.57 15.66 22.29
C GLY A 317 21.61 14.53 21.26
N ASP A 318 22.76 13.87 21.12
CA ASP A 318 23.00 12.78 20.18
C ASP A 318 22.94 11.39 20.84
N TRP A 319 22.48 11.29 22.10
CA TRP A 319 22.40 10.03 22.84
C TRP A 319 21.51 8.98 22.16
N ILE A 320 20.55 9.41 21.33
CA ILE A 320 19.73 8.51 20.49
C ILE A 320 20.58 7.60 19.59
N ALA A 321 21.74 8.07 19.11
CA ALA A 321 22.67 7.28 18.30
C ALA A 321 23.64 6.43 19.15
N ARG A 322 23.69 6.69 20.46
CA ARG A 322 24.62 6.11 21.45
C ARG A 322 23.88 5.53 22.64
N MET A 323 22.79 4.80 22.37
CA MET A 323 21.88 4.26 23.39
C MET A 323 22.53 3.31 24.39
N ASP A 324 23.59 2.61 23.99
CA ASP A 324 24.38 1.78 24.90
C ASP A 324 25.15 2.62 25.93
N GLU A 325 25.71 3.76 25.51
CA GLU A 325 26.37 4.70 26.41
C GLU A 325 25.34 5.43 27.28
N TYR A 326 24.17 5.76 26.73
CA TYR A 326 23.08 6.41 27.47
C TYR A 326 22.56 5.52 28.62
N LEU A 327 22.37 4.22 28.37
CA LEU A 327 22.03 3.24 29.41
C LEU A 327 23.07 3.23 30.55
N VAL A 328 24.36 3.40 30.24
CA VAL A 328 25.43 3.38 31.25
C VAL A 328 25.47 4.68 32.04
N ALA A 329 25.35 5.83 31.36
CA ALA A 329 25.47 7.15 31.97
C ALA A 329 24.19 7.58 32.72
N HIS A 330 23.01 7.26 32.17
CA HIS A 330 21.69 7.70 32.62
C HIS A 330 20.69 6.52 32.67
N PRO A 331 20.95 5.47 33.48
CA PRO A 331 20.20 4.23 33.43
C PRO A 331 18.70 4.39 33.75
N VAL A 332 18.33 5.28 34.67
CA VAL A 332 16.91 5.49 35.03
C VAL A 332 16.16 6.17 33.89
N ASP A 333 16.72 7.25 33.34
CA ASP A 333 16.13 8.00 32.23
C ASP A 333 16.01 7.12 30.98
N PHE A 334 17.02 6.26 30.72
CA PHE A 334 16.96 5.25 29.68
C PHE A 334 15.79 4.28 29.88
N LEU A 335 15.63 3.71 31.09
CA LEU A 335 14.57 2.73 31.34
C LEU A 335 13.16 3.33 31.21
N ASP A 336 12.97 4.56 31.67
CA ASP A 336 11.69 5.25 31.55
C ASP A 336 11.42 5.63 30.07
N TYR A 337 12.41 6.15 29.33
CA TYR A 337 12.32 6.41 27.88
C TYR A 337 12.00 5.14 27.10
N ALA A 338 12.79 4.08 27.29
CA ALA A 338 12.68 2.89 26.46
C ALA A 338 11.37 2.12 26.71
N SER A 339 10.79 2.24 27.91
CA SER A 339 9.47 1.66 28.19
C SER A 339 8.32 2.51 27.65
N ASN A 340 8.53 3.84 27.49
CA ASN A 340 7.51 4.79 27.09
C ASN A 340 6.98 4.52 25.69
N ASP A 341 7.85 4.19 24.72
CA ASP A 341 7.43 3.88 23.34
C ASP A 341 6.51 2.64 23.27
N ALA A 342 6.84 1.58 24.02
CA ALA A 342 5.98 0.40 24.16
C ALA A 342 4.63 0.73 24.82
N VAL A 343 4.62 1.62 25.82
CA VAL A 343 3.38 2.10 26.48
C VAL A 343 2.52 2.90 25.51
N ILE A 344 3.10 3.81 24.73
CA ILE A 344 2.35 4.60 23.74
C ILE A 344 1.68 3.66 22.72
N ALA A 345 2.40 2.67 22.21
CA ALA A 345 1.87 1.72 21.25
C ALA A 345 0.69 0.91 21.82
N LEU A 346 0.80 0.45 23.07
CA LEU A 346 -0.26 -0.23 23.82
C LEU A 346 -1.49 0.66 24.03
N GLU A 347 -1.29 1.87 24.56
CA GLU A 347 -2.39 2.78 24.90
C GLU A 347 -3.14 3.25 23.65
N TYR A 348 -2.42 3.54 22.56
CA TYR A 348 -3.02 3.93 21.28
C TYR A 348 -4.08 2.93 20.80
N VAL A 349 -3.71 1.65 20.72
CA VAL A 349 -4.66 0.62 20.25
C VAL A 349 -5.73 0.31 21.28
N SER A 350 -5.43 0.41 22.58
CA SER A 350 -6.38 0.15 23.66
C SER A 350 -7.46 1.22 23.73
N GLN A 351 -7.11 2.49 23.52
CA GLN A 351 -8.10 3.57 23.40
C GLN A 351 -8.99 3.42 22.17
N MET A 352 -8.44 2.90 21.06
CA MET A 352 -9.17 2.70 19.82
C MET A 352 -10.12 1.50 19.88
N TYR A 353 -9.60 0.31 20.18
CA TYR A 353 -10.36 -0.95 20.15
C TYR A 353 -11.03 -1.30 21.48
N GLY A 354 -10.53 -0.78 22.59
CA GLY A 354 -10.87 -1.21 23.94
C GLY A 354 -9.80 -2.10 24.54
N GLU A 355 -9.81 -2.15 25.87
CA GLU A 355 -8.90 -2.97 26.68
C GLU A 355 -9.17 -4.44 26.43
N ASP A 356 -8.08 -5.20 26.35
CA ASP A 356 -8.06 -6.63 26.11
C ASP A 356 -8.90 -7.09 24.92
N GLN A 357 -9.00 -6.25 23.88
CA GLN A 357 -9.69 -6.57 22.64
C GLN A 357 -8.72 -6.95 21.53
N GLU A 358 -9.14 -7.88 20.67
CA GLU A 358 -8.41 -8.17 19.44
C GLU A 358 -8.31 -6.93 18.54
N VAL A 359 -7.08 -6.55 18.22
CA VAL A 359 -6.76 -5.43 17.34
C VAL A 359 -6.90 -5.86 15.88
N ALA A 360 -7.60 -5.07 15.06
CA ALA A 360 -7.77 -5.38 13.65
C ALA A 360 -6.43 -5.29 12.88
N LEU A 361 -6.34 -5.96 11.73
CA LEU A 361 -5.11 -6.02 10.93
C LEU A 361 -4.55 -4.64 10.57
N THR A 362 -5.44 -3.73 10.18
CA THR A 362 -5.17 -2.33 9.82
C THR A 362 -6.41 -1.52 10.18
N LEU A 363 -6.29 -0.21 10.38
CA LEU A 363 -7.46 0.66 10.58
C LEU A 363 -8.46 0.57 9.39
N PRO A 364 -8.02 0.58 8.12
CA PRO A 364 -8.91 0.30 6.98
C PRO A 364 -9.66 -1.03 7.07
N THR A 365 -9.02 -2.09 7.57
CA THR A 365 -9.69 -3.39 7.76
C THR A 365 -10.76 -3.30 8.86
N ALA A 366 -10.53 -2.52 9.91
CA ALA A 366 -11.50 -2.26 10.96
C ALA A 366 -12.72 -1.47 10.44
N ALA A 367 -12.49 -0.41 9.65
CA ALA A 367 -13.55 0.36 9.02
C ALA A 367 -14.39 -0.50 8.06
N ALA A 368 -13.77 -1.36 7.25
CA ALA A 368 -14.49 -2.31 6.40
C ALA A 368 -15.38 -3.29 7.19
N ARG A 369 -14.93 -3.71 8.39
CA ARG A 369 -15.75 -4.53 9.30
C ARG A 369 -16.96 -3.75 9.80
N ALA A 370 -16.76 -2.50 10.23
CA ALA A 370 -17.84 -1.63 10.68
C ALA A 370 -18.89 -1.41 9.57
N VAL A 371 -18.44 -1.05 8.36
CA VAL A 371 -19.33 -0.88 7.18
C VAL A 371 -20.15 -2.14 6.91
N ARG A 372 -19.49 -3.32 6.87
CA ARG A 372 -20.18 -4.60 6.68
C ARG A 372 -21.22 -4.86 7.78
N GLY A 373 -20.89 -4.56 9.04
CA GLY A 373 -21.77 -4.74 10.20
C GLY A 373 -23.02 -3.86 10.14
N ILE A 374 -22.86 -2.58 9.76
CA ILE A 374 -23.96 -1.63 9.59
C ILE A 374 -24.89 -2.10 8.46
N ILE A 375 -24.34 -2.48 7.30
CA ILE A 375 -25.14 -3.00 6.17
C ILE A 375 -25.88 -4.28 6.56
N ALA A 376 -25.20 -5.21 7.23
CA ALA A 376 -25.82 -6.46 7.66
C ALA A 376 -26.98 -6.23 8.65
N SER A 377 -26.85 -5.24 9.53
CA SER A 377 -27.90 -4.84 10.48
C SER A 377 -29.08 -4.22 9.74
N GLU A 378 -28.81 -3.33 8.79
CA GLU A 378 -29.86 -2.73 7.94
C GLU A 378 -30.62 -3.79 7.13
N LEU A 379 -29.92 -4.76 6.54
CA LEU A 379 -30.55 -5.87 5.83
C LEU A 379 -31.39 -6.75 6.76
N ALA A 380 -30.95 -6.97 8.01
CA ALA A 380 -31.70 -7.72 9.00
C ALA A 380 -32.96 -6.98 9.50
N GLU A 381 -32.86 -5.67 9.72
CA GLU A 381 -34.01 -4.80 10.06
C GLU A 381 -35.08 -4.87 8.96
N ARG A 382 -34.69 -4.77 7.68
CA ARG A 382 -35.59 -4.94 6.54
C ARG A 382 -36.23 -6.34 6.51
N HIS A 383 -35.48 -7.39 6.85
CA HIS A 383 -36.01 -8.77 6.89
C HIS A 383 -37.04 -8.98 8.01
N ALA A 384 -36.87 -8.33 9.16
CA ALA A 384 -37.78 -8.46 10.29
C ALA A 384 -39.17 -7.83 10.02
N GLY A 385 -39.31 -7.04 8.93
CA GLY A 385 -40.57 -6.48 8.40
C GLY A 385 -41.18 -7.18 7.15
N LYS A 386 -40.37 -7.84 6.30
CA LYS A 386 -40.63 -8.64 5.05
C LYS A 386 -41.46 -8.01 3.89
N PRO A 387 -41.05 -8.16 2.58
CA PRO A 387 -39.73 -8.49 2.01
C PRO A 387 -39.20 -7.57 0.86
N LEU A 388 -37.86 -7.49 0.73
CA LEU A 388 -37.18 -7.36 -0.58
C LEU A 388 -37.60 -8.58 -1.42
N VAL A 389 -38.36 -8.32 -2.47
CA VAL A 389 -39.29 -9.25 -3.15
C VAL A 389 -38.72 -10.67 -3.29
N GLU A 390 -39.23 -11.60 -2.46
CA GLU A 390 -39.04 -13.05 -2.52
C GLU A 390 -37.62 -13.67 -2.31
N ALA A 391 -37.00 -13.47 -1.14
CA ALA A 391 -35.79 -14.23 -0.77
C ALA A 391 -36.01 -15.27 0.37
N GLY A 392 -35.50 -16.50 0.13
CA GLY A 392 -35.41 -17.64 1.07
C GLY A 392 -34.48 -17.41 2.29
N PRO A 393 -33.88 -18.47 2.90
CA PRO A 393 -33.46 -18.45 4.31
C PRO A 393 -32.37 -17.40 4.62
N LYS A 394 -32.52 -16.71 5.77
CA LYS A 394 -31.60 -15.73 6.42
C LYS A 394 -30.77 -14.87 5.44
N ILE A 395 -31.18 -13.60 5.26
CA ILE A 395 -30.47 -12.62 4.42
C ILE A 395 -28.96 -12.59 4.76
N ASN A 396 -28.15 -12.90 3.75
CA ASN A 396 -26.70 -12.93 3.85
C ASN A 396 -26.12 -11.72 3.11
N PHE A 397 -25.36 -10.88 3.81
CA PHE A 397 -24.67 -9.71 3.26
C PHE A 397 -23.97 -9.99 1.93
N ASN A 398 -23.26 -11.13 1.80
CA ASN A 398 -22.50 -11.43 0.59
C ASN A 398 -23.40 -11.62 -0.65
N LEU A 399 -24.61 -12.15 -0.46
CA LEU A 399 -25.56 -12.37 -1.54
C LEU A 399 -26.05 -11.03 -2.10
N VAL A 400 -26.51 -10.14 -1.20
CA VAL A 400 -27.12 -8.87 -1.59
C VAL A 400 -26.08 -7.85 -2.05
N PHE A 401 -24.97 -7.71 -1.32
CA PHE A 401 -23.98 -6.66 -1.57
C PHE A 401 -23.00 -6.99 -2.71
N GLY A 402 -22.65 -8.27 -2.86
CA GLY A 402 -21.61 -8.71 -3.79
C GLY A 402 -22.07 -9.70 -4.86
N GLY A 403 -23.27 -10.27 -4.74
CA GLY A 403 -23.70 -11.38 -5.59
C GLY A 403 -22.87 -12.64 -5.38
N LEU A 404 -22.48 -12.92 -4.12
CA LEU A 404 -21.52 -13.98 -3.78
C LEU A 404 -22.06 -14.98 -2.77
N GLU A 405 -21.71 -16.25 -2.96
CA GLU A 405 -21.93 -17.32 -2.00
C GLU A 405 -20.62 -17.97 -1.53
N LYS A 406 -20.68 -18.69 -0.41
CA LYS A 406 -19.54 -19.47 0.10
C LYS A 406 -19.43 -20.79 -0.64
N VAL A 407 -18.21 -21.15 -1.02
CA VAL A 407 -17.93 -22.44 -1.65
C VAL A 407 -18.13 -23.58 -0.64
N THR A 408 -19.11 -24.46 -0.87
CA THR A 408 -19.27 -25.72 -0.13
C THR A 408 -18.40 -26.82 -0.76
N LYS A 409 -17.53 -27.45 0.05
CA LYS A 409 -16.56 -28.51 -0.36
C LYS A 409 -17.13 -29.78 -1.03
N LYS A 410 -18.44 -29.86 -1.31
CA LYS A 410 -19.12 -31.05 -1.84
C LYS A 410 -19.49 -30.97 -3.32
N THR A 411 -19.30 -29.84 -3.98
CA THR A 411 -19.65 -29.66 -5.40
C THR A 411 -18.37 -29.53 -6.21
N GLU A 412 -18.23 -30.31 -7.28
CA GLU A 412 -17.20 -30.10 -8.29
C GLU A 412 -17.31 -28.66 -8.83
N GLN A 413 -16.16 -28.02 -9.04
CA GLN A 413 -16.07 -26.65 -9.53
C GLN A 413 -16.65 -26.58 -10.96
N THR A 414 -17.90 -26.14 -11.11
CA THR A 414 -18.58 -26.03 -12.41
C THR A 414 -18.34 -24.71 -13.13
N VAL A 415 -17.49 -23.83 -12.60
CA VAL A 415 -17.22 -22.52 -13.22
C VAL A 415 -15.75 -22.45 -13.61
N SER A 416 -15.45 -22.82 -14.85
CA SER A 416 -14.13 -22.72 -15.48
C SER A 416 -13.82 -21.25 -15.84
N PHE A 417 -13.50 -20.43 -14.84
CA PHE A 417 -12.77 -19.18 -15.07
C PHE A 417 -11.51 -19.22 -14.21
N GLU A 418 -10.52 -19.95 -14.70
CA GLU A 418 -9.19 -19.95 -14.12
C GLU A 418 -8.61 -18.52 -14.23
N ASN A 419 -8.28 -17.94 -13.07
CA ASN A 419 -7.45 -16.73 -12.84
C ASN A 419 -8.13 -15.36 -12.62
N GLN A 420 -9.37 -15.08 -13.03
CA GLN A 420 -9.83 -13.67 -13.10
C GLN A 420 -10.40 -13.05 -11.80
N LEU A 421 -10.66 -13.81 -10.72
CA LEU A 421 -11.24 -13.28 -9.46
C LEU A 421 -10.50 -13.78 -8.20
N ALA A 422 -9.17 -13.76 -8.23
CA ALA A 422 -8.32 -14.15 -7.11
C ALA A 422 -8.76 -13.61 -5.74
N TYR A 423 -9.20 -12.36 -5.71
CA TYR A 423 -9.64 -11.66 -4.50
C TYR A 423 -10.86 -12.29 -3.82
N TYR A 424 -11.73 -12.99 -4.55
CA TYR A 424 -12.83 -13.76 -3.96
C TYR A 424 -12.44 -15.21 -3.65
N ARG A 425 -11.63 -15.84 -4.51
CA ARG A 425 -11.14 -17.23 -4.29
C ARG A 425 -10.39 -17.36 -2.95
N GLN A 426 -9.53 -16.40 -2.62
CA GLN A 426 -8.80 -16.39 -1.33
C GLN A 426 -9.71 -16.26 -0.10
N ARG A 427 -10.97 -15.85 -0.29
CA ARG A 427 -11.99 -15.74 0.76
C ARG A 427 -13.00 -16.90 0.74
N GLU A 428 -12.78 -17.91 -0.11
CA GLU A 428 -13.71 -19.03 -0.33
C GLU A 428 -15.11 -18.55 -0.80
N LEU A 429 -15.13 -17.52 -1.66
CA LEU A 429 -16.34 -16.96 -2.26
C LEU A 429 -16.36 -17.18 -3.78
N GLN A 430 -17.56 -17.35 -4.34
CA GLN A 430 -17.81 -17.42 -5.78
C GLN A 430 -19.07 -16.62 -6.16
N PRO A 431 -19.19 -16.13 -7.41
CA PRO A 431 -20.42 -15.53 -7.91
C PRO A 431 -21.61 -16.49 -7.80
N LEU A 432 -22.81 -15.93 -7.58
CA LEU A 432 -24.06 -16.69 -7.45
C LEU A 432 -24.43 -17.48 -8.71
N ASP A 433 -24.28 -16.83 -9.87
CA ASP A 433 -24.62 -17.38 -11.17
C ASP A 433 -23.75 -16.73 -12.27
N GLY A 434 -24.00 -17.11 -13.53
CA GLY A 434 -23.29 -16.57 -14.69
C GLY A 434 -23.53 -15.08 -14.94
N ALA A 435 -24.71 -14.55 -14.59
CA ALA A 435 -25.01 -13.13 -14.75
C ALA A 435 -24.22 -12.29 -13.72
N ALA A 436 -24.19 -12.73 -12.46
CA ALA A 436 -23.37 -12.14 -11.41
C ALA A 436 -21.88 -12.20 -11.77
N ALA A 437 -21.39 -13.34 -12.28
CA ALA A 437 -19.99 -13.48 -12.72
C ALA A 437 -19.64 -12.48 -13.84
N THR A 438 -20.50 -12.37 -14.86
CA THR A 438 -20.32 -11.45 -15.99
C THR A 438 -20.33 -10.00 -15.53
N TRP A 439 -21.31 -9.62 -14.71
CA TRP A 439 -21.43 -8.28 -14.15
C TRP A 439 -20.22 -7.86 -13.31
N ILE A 440 -19.81 -8.73 -12.38
CA ILE A 440 -18.65 -8.52 -11.51
C ILE A 440 -17.38 -8.34 -12.33
N HIS A 441 -17.17 -9.19 -13.35
CA HIS A 441 -15.99 -9.13 -14.21
C HIS A 441 -15.96 -7.85 -15.03
N ALA A 442 -17.07 -7.47 -15.67
CA ALA A 442 -17.18 -6.20 -16.40
C ALA A 442 -16.89 -4.99 -15.50
N CYS A 443 -17.44 -4.97 -14.28
CA CYS A 443 -17.19 -3.92 -13.30
C CYS A 443 -15.73 -3.89 -12.82
N ALA A 444 -15.07 -5.04 -12.70
CA ALA A 444 -13.66 -5.08 -12.33
C ALA A 444 -12.78 -4.48 -13.44
N LEU A 445 -13.09 -4.79 -14.71
CA LEU A 445 -12.37 -4.26 -15.85
C LEU A 445 -12.58 -2.76 -16.08
N SER A 446 -13.65 -2.16 -15.55
CA SER A 446 -13.92 -0.72 -15.58
C SER A 446 -13.36 0.05 -14.37
N PHE A 447 -12.84 -0.64 -13.35
CA PHE A 447 -12.33 0.05 -12.15
C PHE A 447 -11.07 0.86 -12.47
N ARG A 448 -11.07 2.15 -12.13
CA ARG A 448 -9.95 3.10 -12.34
C ARG A 448 -9.78 3.99 -11.10
N GLY A 449 -8.58 4.55 -10.92
CA GLY A 449 -8.28 5.50 -9.84
C GLY A 449 -8.90 6.89 -10.07
N GLY A 450 -8.52 7.88 -9.24
CA GLY A 450 -8.94 9.27 -9.41
C GLY A 450 -8.39 9.94 -10.67
N TYR A 451 -9.04 11.02 -11.12
CA TYR A 451 -8.55 11.86 -12.21
C TYR A 451 -7.32 12.66 -11.76
N ASN A 452 -6.20 12.58 -12.47
CA ASN A 452 -4.98 13.31 -12.10
C ASN A 452 -4.33 13.84 -13.38
N MET A 453 -4.13 15.15 -13.50
CA MET A 453 -3.73 15.81 -14.74
C MET A 453 -3.06 17.16 -14.48
N SER A 454 -2.11 17.55 -15.35
CA SER A 454 -1.65 18.93 -15.49
C SER A 454 -2.10 19.43 -16.86
N ALA A 455 -2.88 20.52 -16.90
CA ALA A 455 -3.49 21.03 -18.13
C ALA A 455 -2.82 22.31 -18.65
N GLU A 456 -2.12 23.05 -17.79
CA GLU A 456 -1.42 24.27 -18.18
C GLU A 456 -0.20 24.47 -17.30
N LEU A 457 0.95 24.80 -17.88
CA LEU A 457 2.26 24.76 -17.23
C LEU A 457 2.86 26.16 -17.17
N GLY A 458 3.76 26.39 -16.21
CA GLY A 458 4.50 27.64 -16.07
C GLY A 458 4.08 28.43 -14.84
N LEU A 459 4.30 29.74 -14.91
CA LEU A 459 4.03 30.67 -13.82
C LEU A 459 2.69 31.39 -14.04
N PHE A 460 1.84 31.34 -13.04
CA PHE A 460 0.58 32.07 -12.96
C PHE A 460 0.75 33.21 -11.97
N GLU A 461 0.60 34.44 -12.45
CA GLU A 461 0.72 35.69 -11.65
C GLU A 461 -0.64 36.25 -11.22
N GLN A 462 -1.73 35.60 -11.63
CA GLN A 462 -3.09 35.87 -11.17
C GLN A 462 -3.41 35.14 -9.86
N THR A 463 -4.50 35.56 -9.20
CA THR A 463 -5.01 34.83 -8.04
C THR A 463 -5.54 33.48 -8.48
N THR A 464 -5.14 32.42 -7.77
CA THR A 464 -5.61 31.06 -7.98
C THR A 464 -6.08 30.44 -6.67
N HIS A 465 -7.03 29.53 -6.79
CA HIS A 465 -7.74 28.85 -5.71
C HIS A 465 -7.57 27.34 -5.90
N ASP A 466 -7.09 26.64 -4.87
CA ASP A 466 -7.10 25.17 -4.80
C ASP A 466 -8.41 24.71 -4.13
N LEU A 467 -9.30 24.10 -4.90
CA LEU A 467 -10.65 23.73 -4.48
C LEU A 467 -10.80 22.20 -4.47
N ASP A 468 -11.30 21.66 -3.36
CA ASP A 468 -11.52 20.22 -3.16
C ASP A 468 -13.02 19.90 -3.01
N LEU A 469 -13.45 18.75 -3.54
CA LEU A 469 -14.76 18.17 -3.24
C LEU A 469 -14.81 17.71 -1.78
N GLN A 470 -15.73 18.26 -1.02
CA GLN A 470 -15.85 17.92 0.38
C GLN A 470 -16.31 16.45 0.58
N SER A 471 -15.50 15.65 1.26
CA SER A 471 -15.77 14.21 1.52
C SER A 471 -16.06 13.42 0.23
N CYS A 472 -15.26 13.65 -0.81
CA CYS A 472 -15.44 13.11 -2.16
C CYS A 472 -15.91 11.65 -2.23
N TYR A 473 -15.09 10.70 -1.80
CA TYR A 473 -15.45 9.28 -1.89
C TYR A 473 -16.64 8.87 -1.02
N PRO A 474 -16.76 9.30 0.27
CA PRO A 474 -17.99 9.09 1.03
C PRO A 474 -19.26 9.56 0.32
N THR A 475 -19.23 10.78 -0.26
CA THR A 475 -20.37 11.34 -0.98
C THR A 475 -20.69 10.52 -2.22
N ALA A 476 -19.69 10.23 -3.06
CA ALA A 476 -19.88 9.42 -4.26
C ALA A 476 -20.38 8.00 -3.95
N SER A 477 -19.79 7.31 -2.97
CA SER A 477 -20.25 5.97 -2.59
C SER A 477 -21.69 5.94 -2.09
N SER A 478 -22.18 7.04 -1.49
CA SER A 478 -23.53 7.12 -0.94
C SER A 478 -24.63 7.26 -2.01
N THR A 479 -24.27 7.64 -3.24
CA THR A 479 -25.24 7.79 -4.34
C THR A 479 -25.56 6.47 -5.04
N ILE A 480 -24.66 5.50 -4.92
CA ILE A 480 -24.66 4.26 -5.71
C ILE A 480 -25.96 3.49 -5.51
N TRP A 481 -26.64 3.20 -6.61
CA TRP A 481 -27.77 2.28 -6.63
C TRP A 481 -27.24 0.85 -6.55
N ASP A 482 -27.70 0.10 -5.57
CA ASP A 482 -27.36 -1.32 -5.48
C ASP A 482 -28.04 -2.09 -6.63
N VAL A 483 -27.39 -3.15 -7.12
CA VAL A 483 -27.98 -4.03 -8.13
C VAL A 483 -28.61 -5.27 -7.50
N ASP A 484 -29.66 -5.78 -8.11
CA ASP A 484 -30.41 -6.93 -7.61
C ASP A 484 -29.78 -8.26 -8.08
N TYR A 485 -28.79 -8.73 -7.34
CA TYR A 485 -28.18 -10.05 -7.58
C TYR A 485 -29.10 -11.23 -7.28
N LEU A 486 -30.21 -11.02 -6.55
CA LEU A 486 -31.13 -12.08 -6.14
C LEU A 486 -32.36 -12.17 -7.04
N HIS A 487 -32.48 -11.29 -8.03
CA HIS A 487 -33.58 -11.34 -9.00
C HIS A 487 -33.62 -12.73 -9.69
N PRO A 488 -34.81 -13.35 -9.86
CA PRO A 488 -34.93 -14.69 -10.45
C PRO A 488 -34.28 -14.84 -11.84
N ASP A 489 -34.31 -13.78 -12.64
CA ASP A 489 -33.69 -13.73 -13.98
C ASP A 489 -32.20 -13.32 -13.97
N GLY A 490 -31.58 -13.22 -12.79
CA GLY A 490 -30.22 -12.72 -12.60
C GLY A 490 -30.09 -11.20 -12.65
N VAL A 491 -28.92 -10.70 -12.28
CA VAL A 491 -28.63 -9.26 -12.10
C VAL A 491 -28.69 -8.44 -13.40
N ILE A 492 -28.52 -9.06 -14.57
CA ILE A 492 -28.48 -8.36 -15.85
C ILE A 492 -29.91 -8.22 -16.37
N LEU A 493 -30.37 -6.97 -16.52
CA LEU A 493 -31.67 -6.64 -17.12
C LEU A 493 -31.65 -6.83 -18.63
N ARG A 494 -30.62 -6.28 -19.28
CA ARG A 494 -30.39 -6.41 -20.73
C ARG A 494 -28.91 -6.30 -21.05
N THR A 495 -28.51 -6.94 -22.14
CA THR A 495 -27.17 -6.80 -22.74
C THR A 495 -27.29 -6.09 -24.07
N VAL A 496 -26.43 -5.11 -24.31
CA VAL A 496 -26.29 -4.41 -25.59
C VAL A 496 -25.05 -4.92 -26.31
N ASN A 497 -25.15 -5.14 -27.62
CA ASN A 497 -24.06 -5.61 -28.46
C ASN A 497 -24.00 -4.78 -29.76
N ASN A 498 -22.89 -4.10 -30.00
CA ASN A 498 -22.66 -3.21 -31.14
C ASN A 498 -23.78 -2.17 -31.34
N VAL A 499 -24.10 -1.43 -30.28
CA VAL A 499 -25.14 -0.39 -30.27
C VAL A 499 -24.53 0.96 -29.94
N GLU A 500 -24.91 2.00 -30.69
CA GLU A 500 -24.61 3.38 -30.35
C GLU A 500 -25.52 3.83 -29.20
N LEU A 501 -24.93 4.22 -28.07
CA LEU A 501 -25.67 4.62 -26.89
C LEU A 501 -26.19 6.05 -27.03
N SER A 502 -27.30 6.33 -26.36
CA SER A 502 -27.94 7.64 -26.32
C SER A 502 -28.28 8.03 -24.88
N LEU A 503 -28.64 9.29 -24.64
CA LEU A 503 -29.09 9.73 -23.31
C LEU A 503 -30.36 8.99 -22.85
N ASP A 504 -31.18 8.49 -23.78
CA ASP A 504 -32.40 7.72 -23.46
C ASP A 504 -32.07 6.37 -22.79
N ASP A 505 -30.92 5.77 -23.10
CA ASP A 505 -30.45 4.55 -22.42
C ASP A 505 -30.20 4.78 -20.91
N PHE A 506 -30.05 6.04 -20.52
CA PHE A 506 -29.79 6.49 -19.14
C PHE A 506 -30.98 7.27 -18.57
N ALA A 507 -32.17 7.25 -19.19
CA ALA A 507 -33.30 8.09 -18.79
C ALA A 507 -33.76 7.87 -17.34
N GLU A 508 -33.66 6.64 -16.81
CA GLU A 508 -34.13 6.30 -15.46
C GLU A 508 -33.20 6.82 -14.36
N GLY A 509 -31.88 6.58 -14.50
CA GLY A 509 -30.90 6.88 -13.45
C GLY A 509 -29.91 7.99 -13.79
N GLY A 510 -29.95 8.52 -15.02
CA GLY A 510 -28.93 9.41 -15.56
C GLY A 510 -27.54 8.83 -15.31
N PRO A 511 -26.64 9.57 -14.65
CA PRO A 511 -25.29 9.10 -14.32
C PRO A 511 -25.26 7.93 -13.32
N LEU A 512 -26.34 7.66 -12.58
CA LEU A 512 -26.42 6.56 -11.61
C LEU A 512 -27.01 5.26 -12.18
N THR A 513 -27.40 5.27 -13.46
CA THR A 513 -27.95 4.08 -14.13
C THR A 513 -27.00 2.88 -13.93
N PRO A 514 -27.48 1.71 -13.51
CA PRO A 514 -26.63 0.52 -13.43
C PRO A 514 -26.18 0.06 -14.83
N PHE A 515 -25.07 0.61 -15.31
CA PHE A 515 -24.49 0.27 -16.60
C PHE A 515 -22.97 0.10 -16.50
N VAL A 516 -22.48 -0.93 -17.18
CA VAL A 516 -21.05 -1.15 -17.45
C VAL A 516 -20.90 -1.69 -18.88
N GLY A 517 -19.96 -1.14 -19.64
CA GLY A 517 -19.76 -1.57 -21.02
C GLY A 517 -18.39 -1.24 -21.58
N PHE A 518 -17.99 -2.00 -22.59
CA PHE A 518 -16.81 -1.75 -23.39
C PHE A 518 -17.20 -0.84 -24.57
N VAL A 519 -16.74 0.40 -24.52
CA VAL A 519 -17.17 1.47 -25.42
C VAL A 519 -16.00 2.03 -26.23
N SER A 520 -16.22 2.23 -27.53
CA SER A 520 -15.40 3.10 -28.38
C SER A 520 -16.10 4.45 -28.50
N PHE A 521 -15.35 5.52 -28.69
CA PHE A 521 -15.89 6.87 -28.60
C PHE A 521 -15.15 7.87 -29.48
N GLU A 522 -15.84 8.96 -29.79
CA GLU A 522 -15.33 10.12 -30.52
C GLU A 522 -15.97 11.39 -29.95
N PHE A 523 -15.15 12.25 -29.34
CA PHE A 523 -15.55 13.55 -28.81
C PHE A 523 -15.43 14.64 -29.89
N PRO A 524 -16.33 15.64 -29.92
CA PRO A 524 -16.17 16.83 -30.75
C PRO A 524 -14.86 17.59 -30.44
N GLU A 525 -14.31 18.29 -31.43
CA GLU A 525 -13.10 19.12 -31.26
C GLU A 525 -13.25 20.21 -30.21
N SER A 526 -14.48 20.69 -29.99
CA SER A 526 -14.81 21.71 -28.98
C SER A 526 -14.64 21.23 -27.54
N VAL A 527 -14.58 19.91 -27.29
CA VAL A 527 -14.43 19.38 -25.94
C VAL A 527 -12.98 19.50 -25.48
N ALA A 528 -12.74 20.37 -24.49
CA ALA A 528 -11.40 20.58 -23.93
C ALA A 528 -10.94 19.44 -23.03
N PHE A 529 -11.87 18.81 -22.31
CA PHE A 529 -11.59 17.71 -21.38
C PHE A 529 -12.49 16.49 -21.65
N PRO A 530 -12.08 15.57 -22.55
CA PRO A 530 -12.74 14.28 -22.71
C PRO A 530 -12.83 13.52 -21.38
N CYS A 531 -13.91 12.77 -21.17
CA CYS A 531 -14.20 12.18 -19.86
C CYS A 531 -14.04 10.66 -19.75
N LEU A 532 -13.75 9.96 -20.86
CA LEU A 532 -13.61 8.50 -20.87
C LEU A 532 -12.14 8.09 -20.60
N PRO A 533 -11.87 7.31 -19.54
CA PRO A 533 -10.51 7.09 -19.07
C PRO A 533 -9.85 5.88 -19.76
N VAL A 534 -8.85 6.12 -20.62
CA VAL A 534 -8.11 5.07 -21.34
C VAL A 534 -6.80 4.74 -20.61
N PRO A 535 -6.57 3.46 -20.23
CA PRO A 535 -5.30 3.04 -19.66
C PRO A 535 -4.24 2.90 -20.77
N VAL A 536 -3.12 3.61 -20.64
CA VAL A 536 -1.96 3.56 -21.54
C VAL A 536 -0.70 3.41 -20.69
N GLU A 537 0.05 2.31 -20.88
CA GLU A 537 1.27 1.97 -20.13
C GLU A 537 1.13 2.14 -18.60
N GLY A 538 0.01 1.67 -18.04
CA GLY A 538 -0.26 1.75 -16.59
C GLY A 538 -0.68 3.13 -16.06
N SER A 539 -0.80 4.14 -16.93
CA SER A 539 -1.31 5.48 -16.60
C SER A 539 -2.66 5.75 -17.26
N MET A 540 -3.50 6.57 -16.62
CA MET A 540 -4.80 6.96 -17.16
C MET A 540 -4.71 8.24 -17.98
N VAL A 541 -5.24 8.21 -19.20
CA VAL A 541 -5.32 9.35 -20.12
C VAL A 541 -6.73 9.50 -20.70
N TYR A 542 -7.01 10.67 -21.27
CA TYR A 542 -8.35 11.09 -21.69
C TYR A 542 -8.29 11.66 -23.12
N PRO A 543 -8.08 10.80 -24.13
CA PRO A 543 -7.98 11.23 -25.52
C PRO A 543 -9.36 11.61 -26.10
N ARG A 544 -9.37 12.30 -27.25
CA ARG A 544 -10.60 12.64 -27.98
C ARG A 544 -11.29 11.43 -28.59
N THR A 545 -10.53 10.41 -28.97
CA THR A 545 -11.08 9.20 -29.59
C THR A 545 -10.52 7.96 -28.92
N SER A 546 -11.20 6.83 -29.09
CA SER A 546 -10.60 5.54 -28.72
C SER A 546 -9.45 5.12 -29.63
N GLY A 547 -9.19 5.83 -30.74
CA GLY A 547 -8.10 5.50 -31.67
C GLY A 547 -8.26 4.13 -32.32
N GLY A 548 -7.12 3.47 -32.56
CA GLY A 548 -7.06 2.07 -32.98
C GLY A 548 -7.39 1.09 -31.86
N ALA A 549 -7.34 1.53 -30.60
CA ALA A 549 -7.86 0.76 -29.48
C ALA A 549 -9.37 0.52 -29.68
N ARG A 550 -9.79 -0.74 -29.60
CA ARG A 550 -11.19 -1.13 -29.84
C ARG A 550 -12.17 -0.54 -28.82
N GLY A 551 -11.71 0.16 -27.79
CA GLY A 551 -12.55 0.80 -26.78
C GLY A 551 -11.99 0.62 -25.38
N VAL A 552 -12.80 1.00 -24.39
CA VAL A 552 -12.46 0.88 -22.97
C VAL A 552 -13.68 0.51 -22.15
N TRP A 553 -13.46 -0.25 -21.08
CA TRP A 553 -14.49 -0.54 -20.09
C TRP A 553 -14.81 0.72 -19.26
N SER A 554 -16.07 1.15 -19.30
CA SER A 554 -16.54 2.40 -18.72
C SER A 554 -17.82 2.21 -17.92
N MET A 555 -18.01 3.09 -16.93
CA MET A 555 -19.20 3.12 -16.08
C MET A 555 -20.20 4.19 -16.54
N ALA A 556 -21.44 4.08 -16.07
CA ALA A 556 -22.51 5.00 -16.42
C ALA A 556 -22.18 6.50 -16.25
N PRO A 557 -21.56 6.99 -15.15
CA PRO A 557 -21.27 8.42 -15.01
C PRO A 557 -20.40 8.98 -16.15
N GLU A 558 -19.43 8.21 -16.61
CA GLU A 558 -18.47 8.63 -17.64
C GLU A 558 -19.10 8.59 -19.03
N VAL A 559 -19.86 7.55 -19.34
CA VAL A 559 -20.57 7.44 -20.62
C VAL A 559 -21.68 8.48 -20.72
N TRP A 560 -22.43 8.68 -19.64
CA TRP A 560 -23.48 9.70 -19.59
C TRP A 560 -22.90 11.11 -19.79
N LEU A 561 -21.78 11.44 -19.14
CA LEU A 561 -21.11 12.73 -19.35
C LEU A 561 -20.57 12.85 -20.78
N ALA A 562 -20.01 11.77 -21.35
CA ALA A 562 -19.53 11.79 -22.72
C ALA A 562 -20.65 12.16 -23.71
N LEU A 563 -21.83 11.56 -23.55
CA LEU A 563 -23.01 11.87 -24.34
C LEU A 563 -23.49 13.32 -24.11
N LYS A 564 -23.41 13.84 -22.88
CA LYS A 564 -23.72 15.25 -22.57
C LYS A 564 -22.75 16.23 -23.24
N LEU A 565 -21.48 15.86 -23.36
CA LEU A 565 -20.44 16.60 -24.08
C LEU A 565 -20.55 16.44 -25.61
N GLY A 566 -21.56 15.71 -26.11
CA GLY A 566 -21.79 15.52 -27.55
C GLY A 566 -20.94 14.42 -28.19
N ALA A 567 -20.29 13.57 -27.39
CA ALA A 567 -19.52 12.45 -27.92
C ALA A 567 -20.43 11.39 -28.56
N ARG A 568 -19.94 10.80 -29.64
CA ARG A 568 -20.51 9.57 -30.20
C ARG A 568 -19.94 8.38 -29.44
N VAL A 569 -20.79 7.55 -28.84
CA VAL A 569 -20.35 6.40 -28.02
C VAL A 569 -20.94 5.10 -28.55
N MET A 570 -20.09 4.24 -29.09
CA MET A 570 -20.44 2.91 -29.58
C MET A 570 -20.11 1.86 -28.53
N CYS A 571 -21.13 1.14 -28.04
CA CYS A 571 -20.98 0.06 -27.09
C CYS A 571 -20.88 -1.28 -27.81
N GLN A 572 -19.69 -1.88 -27.82
CA GLN A 572 -19.47 -3.19 -28.44
C GLN A 572 -20.13 -4.31 -27.64
N ILE A 573 -19.97 -4.26 -26.32
CA ILE A 573 -20.66 -5.13 -25.38
C ILE A 573 -20.89 -4.37 -24.08
N GLY A 574 -22.10 -4.40 -23.55
CA GLY A 574 -22.43 -3.75 -22.29
C GLY A 574 -23.64 -4.36 -21.61
N HIS A 575 -23.75 -4.15 -20.32
CA HIS A 575 -24.80 -4.73 -19.49
C HIS A 575 -25.48 -3.63 -18.69
N PHE A 576 -26.81 -3.62 -18.75
CA PHE A 576 -27.65 -2.86 -17.84
C PHE A 576 -28.09 -3.77 -16.71
N GLY A 577 -27.81 -3.37 -15.47
CA GLY A 577 -28.14 -4.11 -14.25
C GLY A 577 -29.56 -3.80 -13.79
N ARG A 578 -30.19 -4.78 -13.14
CA ARG A 578 -31.44 -4.57 -12.41
C ARG A 578 -31.13 -3.80 -11.15
N THR A 579 -31.82 -2.68 -10.95
CA THR A 579 -31.71 -1.90 -9.71
C THR A 579 -32.39 -2.66 -8.58
N LEU A 580 -31.71 -2.81 -7.43
CA LEU A 580 -32.33 -3.28 -6.20
C LEU A 580 -33.27 -2.20 -5.67
N ARG A 581 -34.56 -2.49 -5.63
CA ARG A 581 -35.62 -1.53 -5.25
C ARG A 581 -36.14 -1.83 -3.85
N LEU A 582 -36.42 -0.78 -3.09
CA LEU A 582 -37.12 -0.84 -1.81
C LEU A 582 -38.63 -0.99 -2.03
N GLU A 583 -39.39 -1.22 -0.96
CA GLU A 583 -40.85 -1.40 -1.01
C GLU A 583 -41.60 -0.20 -1.61
N ASP A 584 -41.08 1.02 -1.39
CA ASP A 584 -41.63 2.26 -1.94
C ASP A 584 -41.21 2.52 -3.40
N GLY A 585 -40.51 1.56 -4.02
CA GLY A 585 -39.99 1.67 -5.39
C GLY A 585 -38.72 2.51 -5.52
N THR A 586 -38.17 3.04 -4.42
CA THR A 586 -36.91 3.80 -4.48
C THR A 586 -35.70 2.88 -4.64
N PRO A 587 -34.60 3.34 -5.28
CA PRO A 587 -33.36 2.55 -5.35
C PRO A 587 -32.71 2.37 -3.98
N SER A 588 -32.27 1.16 -3.67
CA SER A 588 -31.43 0.88 -2.51
C SER A 588 -30.07 1.56 -2.64
N ARG A 589 -29.51 2.02 -1.51
CA ARG A 589 -28.18 2.64 -1.38
C ARG A 589 -27.48 2.15 -0.12
N LEU A 590 -27.05 0.88 -0.09
CA LEU A 590 -26.55 0.22 1.13
C LEU A 590 -25.31 0.90 1.72
N LEU A 591 -24.49 1.59 0.92
CA LEU A 591 -23.33 2.34 1.43
C LEU A 591 -23.70 3.66 2.13
N ARG A 592 -24.90 4.20 1.93
CA ARG A 592 -25.29 5.51 2.46
C ARG A 592 -25.33 5.53 3.98
N ARG A 593 -25.97 4.55 4.64
CA ARG A 593 -26.05 4.48 6.10
C ARG A 593 -24.67 4.33 6.77
N PRO A 594 -23.78 3.42 6.32
CA PRO A 594 -22.41 3.34 6.85
C PRO A 594 -21.62 4.64 6.74
N TYR A 595 -21.61 5.30 5.58
CA TYR A 595 -20.89 6.57 5.44
C TYR A 595 -21.51 7.68 6.26
N LYS A 596 -22.85 7.73 6.37
CA LYS A 596 -23.52 8.66 7.27
C LYS A 596 -23.06 8.46 8.72
N THR A 597 -23.07 7.22 9.22
CA THR A 597 -22.60 6.91 10.57
C THR A 597 -21.14 7.33 10.79
N LEU A 598 -20.25 7.04 9.84
CA LEU A 598 -18.84 7.44 9.94
C LEU A 598 -18.65 8.97 9.98
N LEU A 599 -19.42 9.71 9.18
CA LEU A 599 -19.35 11.17 9.12
C LEU A 599 -20.01 11.82 10.34
N ASP A 600 -21.13 11.29 10.82
CA ASP A 600 -21.83 11.74 12.03
C ASP A 600 -20.92 11.54 13.26
N ASP A 601 -20.33 10.36 13.41
CA ASP A 601 -19.38 10.06 14.48
C ASP A 601 -18.18 11.02 14.42
N ARG A 602 -17.62 11.28 13.22
CA ARG A 602 -16.52 12.25 13.05
C ARG A 602 -16.96 13.65 13.45
N ALA A 603 -18.16 14.08 13.07
CA ALA A 603 -18.69 15.40 13.42
C ALA A 603 -18.95 15.53 14.92
N GLN A 604 -19.45 14.47 15.55
CA GLN A 604 -19.63 14.39 17.00
C GLN A 604 -18.28 14.45 17.72
N ALA A 605 -17.27 13.66 17.31
CA ALA A 605 -15.92 13.76 17.88
C ALA A 605 -15.31 15.15 17.74
N LYS A 606 -15.50 15.82 16.61
CA LYS A 606 -15.03 17.19 16.41
C LYS A 606 -15.66 18.17 17.40
N LYS A 607 -16.92 17.96 17.78
CA LYS A 607 -17.65 18.78 18.77
C LYS A 607 -17.23 18.45 20.21
N GLU A 608 -17.12 17.17 20.54
CA GLU A 608 -16.84 16.69 21.90
C GLU A 608 -15.36 16.82 22.30
N PHE A 609 -14.45 16.48 21.39
CA PHE A 609 -13.00 16.41 21.66
C PHE A 609 -12.21 17.52 20.97
N GLY A 610 -12.85 18.32 20.09
CA GLY A 610 -12.21 19.40 19.35
C GLY A 610 -11.62 18.97 18.00
N LYS A 611 -11.21 19.97 17.20
CA LYS A 611 -10.56 19.77 15.89
C LYS A 611 -9.17 19.15 16.09
N LYS A 612 -8.77 18.23 15.20
CA LYS A 612 -7.47 17.52 15.25
C LYS A 612 -7.27 16.65 16.50
N SER A 613 -8.32 16.43 17.30
CA SER A 613 -8.28 15.45 18.38
C SER A 613 -8.05 14.04 17.85
N PHE A 614 -7.47 13.17 18.69
CA PHE A 614 -7.27 11.75 18.40
C PHE A 614 -8.51 11.10 17.77
N GLN A 615 -9.67 11.27 18.42
CA GLN A 615 -10.94 10.69 18.03
C GLN A 615 -11.35 11.15 16.63
N GLN A 616 -11.25 12.47 16.37
CA GLN A 616 -11.61 13.05 15.08
C GLN A 616 -10.66 12.62 13.96
N THR A 617 -9.37 12.48 14.24
CA THR A 617 -8.35 12.02 13.30
C THR A 617 -8.56 10.56 12.92
N VAL A 618 -8.76 9.67 13.90
CA VAL A 618 -9.07 8.25 13.64
C VAL A 618 -10.33 8.12 12.79
N LEU A 619 -11.41 8.84 13.13
CA LEU A 619 -12.65 8.78 12.36
C LEU A 619 -12.53 9.38 10.96
N LYS A 620 -11.69 10.41 10.76
CA LYS A 620 -11.35 10.95 9.43
C LYS A 620 -10.69 9.86 8.57
N LEU A 621 -9.70 9.15 9.11
CA LEU A 621 -9.04 8.05 8.42
C LEU A 621 -10.00 6.89 8.14
N MET A 622 -10.86 6.54 9.11
CA MET A 622 -11.88 5.52 8.96
C MET A 622 -12.87 5.85 7.86
N ALA A 623 -13.33 7.10 7.75
CA ALA A 623 -14.28 7.53 6.72
C ALA A 623 -13.69 7.45 5.30
N ASN A 624 -12.39 7.70 5.14
CA ASN A 624 -11.72 7.66 3.83
C ASN A 624 -11.26 6.25 3.42
N SER A 625 -11.12 5.32 4.36
CA SER A 625 -10.60 3.98 4.09
C SER A 625 -11.52 2.96 3.36
N PRO A 626 -12.87 3.04 3.39
CA PRO A 626 -13.71 1.96 2.85
C PRO A 626 -13.60 1.84 1.33
N TYR A 627 -13.39 2.94 0.58
CA TYR A 627 -13.23 2.88 -0.88
C TYR A 627 -12.08 1.93 -1.29
N GLY A 628 -10.92 2.05 -0.64
CA GLY A 628 -9.77 1.19 -0.92
C GLY A 628 -10.04 -0.28 -0.57
N LYS A 629 -10.97 -0.52 0.37
CA LYS A 629 -11.43 -1.86 0.74
C LYS A 629 -12.49 -2.41 -0.21
N LEU A 630 -13.33 -1.57 -0.83
CA LEU A 630 -14.22 -1.98 -1.93
C LEU A 630 -13.40 -2.49 -3.12
N ALA A 631 -12.23 -1.89 -3.39
CA ALA A 631 -11.36 -2.17 -4.53
C ALA A 631 -10.21 -3.18 -4.25
N GLN A 632 -10.07 -3.68 -3.03
CA GLN A 632 -8.89 -4.47 -2.64
C GLN A 632 -8.76 -5.74 -3.50
N GLY A 633 -7.63 -5.87 -4.20
CA GLY A 633 -7.34 -7.00 -5.08
C GLY A 633 -7.98 -6.94 -6.48
N VAL A 634 -8.88 -5.98 -6.76
CA VAL A 634 -9.60 -5.88 -8.05
C VAL A 634 -8.65 -5.64 -9.24
N MET A 635 -7.55 -4.89 -9.02
CA MET A 635 -6.52 -4.62 -10.05
C MET A 635 -5.35 -5.62 -10.04
N GLY A 636 -5.53 -6.81 -9.46
CA GLY A 636 -4.46 -7.84 -9.46
C GLY A 636 -3.22 -7.45 -8.64
N GLN A 637 -3.39 -6.68 -7.56
CA GLN A 637 -2.29 -6.31 -6.65
C GLN A 637 -1.60 -7.57 -6.13
N ARG A 638 -0.26 -7.58 -6.13
CA ARG A 638 0.54 -8.67 -5.54
C ARG A 638 1.33 -8.17 -4.33
N GLY A 639 1.37 -8.97 -3.27
CA GLY A 639 2.10 -8.70 -2.03
C GLY A 639 3.12 -9.80 -1.75
N TRP A 640 4.20 -9.45 -1.03
CA TRP A 640 5.17 -10.45 -0.57
C TRP A 640 4.57 -11.33 0.52
N ASP A 641 4.50 -12.63 0.28
CA ASP A 641 4.18 -13.62 1.29
C ASP A 641 5.48 -14.17 1.88
N ALA A 642 5.83 -13.69 3.08
CA ALA A 642 7.02 -14.12 3.79
C ALA A 642 7.01 -15.63 4.16
N TRP A 643 5.84 -16.27 4.20
CA TRP A 643 5.76 -17.71 4.41
C TRP A 643 6.18 -18.46 3.16
N ALA A 644 5.59 -18.10 2.01
CA ALA A 644 5.81 -18.76 0.72
C ALA A 644 7.12 -18.34 0.04
N GLN A 645 7.70 -17.19 0.43
CA GLN A 645 8.88 -16.58 -0.19
C GLN A 645 8.65 -16.20 -1.66
N GLU A 646 7.43 -15.77 -1.98
CA GLU A 646 7.03 -15.32 -3.31
C GLU A 646 6.03 -14.16 -3.21
N ARG A 647 5.82 -13.46 -4.33
CA ARG A 647 4.75 -12.46 -4.43
C ARG A 647 3.45 -13.14 -4.82
N ASP A 648 2.47 -13.17 -3.94
CA ASP A 648 1.14 -13.75 -4.21
C ASP A 648 0.11 -12.63 -4.44
N GLU A 649 -1.00 -12.95 -5.08
CA GLU A 649 -2.14 -12.04 -5.27
C GLU A 649 -2.71 -11.62 -3.91
N VAL A 650 -3.09 -10.36 -3.78
CA VAL A 650 -3.72 -9.83 -2.57
C VAL A 650 -5.21 -10.17 -2.60
N GLY A 651 -5.67 -10.96 -1.64
CA GLY A 651 -7.07 -11.30 -1.46
C GLY A 651 -7.96 -10.09 -1.17
N GLY A 652 -9.27 -10.24 -1.40
CA GLY A 652 -10.25 -9.18 -1.16
C GLY A 652 -10.47 -8.85 0.32
N SER A 653 -10.92 -7.63 0.59
CA SER A 653 -11.47 -7.21 1.88
C SER A 653 -12.89 -7.77 2.16
N ALA A 654 -13.42 -7.53 3.36
CA ALA A 654 -14.75 -7.96 3.78
C ALA A 654 -15.92 -7.31 3.02
N ILE A 655 -15.64 -6.23 2.28
CA ILE A 655 -16.62 -5.46 1.51
C ILE A 655 -16.17 -5.30 0.05
N THR A 656 -15.26 -6.15 -0.45
CA THR A 656 -14.82 -6.05 -1.85
C THR A 656 -16.03 -6.18 -2.77
N SER A 657 -16.21 -5.20 -3.66
CA SER A 657 -17.29 -5.18 -4.64
C SER A 657 -16.88 -4.29 -5.82
N PRO A 658 -16.54 -4.88 -6.99
CA PRO A 658 -16.15 -4.13 -8.17
C PRO A 658 -17.19 -3.11 -8.62
N TRP A 659 -18.49 -3.43 -8.55
CA TRP A 659 -19.58 -2.49 -8.87
C TRP A 659 -19.46 -1.19 -8.05
N HIS A 660 -19.41 -1.34 -6.73
CA HIS A 660 -19.32 -0.19 -5.83
C HIS A 660 -17.99 0.55 -5.95
N ALA A 661 -16.87 -0.17 -6.11
CA ALA A 661 -15.55 0.42 -6.29
C ALA A 661 -15.48 1.29 -7.57
N SER A 662 -15.99 0.76 -8.69
CA SER A 662 -15.98 1.46 -9.98
C SER A 662 -16.90 2.67 -9.96
N MET A 663 -18.12 2.57 -9.42
CA MET A 663 -19.02 3.72 -9.27
C MET A 663 -18.49 4.79 -8.30
N THR A 664 -17.86 4.39 -7.20
CA THR A 664 -17.26 5.31 -6.22
C THR A 664 -16.19 6.21 -6.84
N THR A 665 -15.51 5.73 -7.89
CA THR A 665 -14.43 6.47 -8.54
C THR A 665 -14.87 7.13 -9.86
N SER A 666 -15.78 6.53 -10.62
CA SER A 666 -16.26 7.10 -11.89
C SER A 666 -17.11 8.36 -11.72
N LEU A 667 -17.95 8.44 -10.67
CA LEU A 667 -18.78 9.61 -10.43
C LEU A 667 -17.94 10.86 -10.08
N PRO A 668 -16.97 10.83 -9.15
CA PRO A 668 -16.06 11.94 -8.93
C PRO A 668 -15.29 12.38 -10.17
N ARG A 669 -14.82 11.44 -11.01
CA ARG A 669 -14.15 11.77 -12.27
C ARG A 669 -15.08 12.55 -13.20
N ALA A 670 -16.33 12.10 -13.34
CA ALA A 670 -17.33 12.80 -14.15
C ALA A 670 -17.63 14.20 -13.59
N VAL A 671 -17.79 14.35 -12.28
CA VAL A 671 -18.00 15.66 -11.62
C VAL A 671 -16.85 16.62 -11.90
N LEU A 672 -15.60 16.17 -11.71
CA LEU A 672 -14.43 17.00 -11.99
C LEU A 672 -14.34 17.37 -13.46
N LEU A 673 -14.44 16.39 -14.37
CA LEU A 673 -14.33 16.65 -15.82
C LEU A 673 -15.47 17.53 -16.35
N ALA A 674 -16.68 17.42 -15.79
CA ALA A 674 -17.76 18.36 -16.08
C ALA A 674 -17.39 19.79 -15.62
N THR A 675 -16.81 19.93 -14.43
CA THR A 675 -16.38 21.22 -13.87
C THR A 675 -15.32 21.87 -14.75
N LEU A 676 -14.31 21.10 -15.19
CA LEU A 676 -13.24 21.61 -16.03
C LEU A 676 -13.72 22.06 -17.41
N ASN A 677 -14.69 21.34 -18.03
CA ASN A 677 -15.27 21.79 -19.29
C ASN A 677 -16.09 23.08 -19.11
N GLU A 678 -16.97 23.17 -18.10
CA GLU A 678 -17.75 24.40 -17.87
C GLU A 678 -16.86 25.61 -17.51
N LEU A 679 -15.79 25.41 -16.74
CA LEU A 679 -14.81 26.46 -16.46
C LEU A 679 -14.05 26.92 -17.71
N HIS A 680 -13.64 25.97 -18.55
CA HIS A 680 -12.99 26.28 -19.82
C HIS A 680 -13.90 27.09 -20.75
N ASP A 681 -15.18 26.71 -20.85
CA ASP A 681 -16.18 27.42 -21.66
C ASP A 681 -16.40 28.86 -21.15
N LEU A 682 -16.22 29.09 -19.85
CA LEU A 682 -16.27 30.42 -19.22
C LEU A 682 -14.94 31.19 -19.32
N GLY A 683 -13.88 30.58 -19.85
CA GLY A 683 -12.57 31.20 -20.06
C GLY A 683 -11.64 31.17 -18.84
N TYR A 684 -11.93 30.33 -17.84
CA TYR A 684 -11.05 30.14 -16.67
C TYR A 684 -9.95 29.12 -16.94
N SER A 685 -8.80 29.33 -16.30
CA SER A 685 -7.69 28.38 -16.28
C SER A 685 -7.90 27.33 -15.20
N THR A 686 -7.44 26.10 -15.49
CA THR A 686 -7.42 25.00 -14.53
C THR A 686 -6.07 24.27 -14.60
N PRO A 687 -4.98 24.82 -14.01
CA PRO A 687 -3.63 24.35 -14.30
C PRO A 687 -3.37 22.90 -13.92
N SER A 688 -3.92 22.45 -12.79
CA SER A 688 -3.67 21.12 -12.24
C SER A 688 -4.91 20.55 -11.56
N CYS A 689 -5.08 19.23 -11.63
CA CYS A 689 -6.17 18.50 -11.01
C CYS A 689 -5.66 17.23 -10.32
N THR A 690 -6.14 16.99 -9.10
CA THR A 690 -5.76 15.83 -8.28
C THR A 690 -6.95 15.21 -7.58
N THR A 691 -7.45 14.12 -8.14
CA THR A 691 -8.44 13.15 -7.62
C THR A 691 -9.82 13.71 -7.27
N ASP A 692 -9.87 14.64 -6.32
CA ASP A 692 -11.05 15.27 -5.77
C ASP A 692 -11.00 16.81 -5.82
N GLY A 693 -9.88 17.39 -6.23
CA GLY A 693 -9.75 18.83 -6.39
C GLY A 693 -8.96 19.28 -7.60
N PHE A 694 -8.93 20.60 -7.79
CA PHE A 694 -8.23 21.27 -8.87
C PHE A 694 -7.88 22.70 -8.48
N ILE A 695 -6.85 23.22 -9.13
CA ILE A 695 -6.45 24.63 -9.02
C ILE A 695 -7.10 25.38 -10.17
N THR A 696 -7.65 26.57 -9.91
CA THR A 696 -8.26 27.45 -10.93
C THR A 696 -8.07 28.92 -10.58
N ASP A 697 -8.20 29.82 -11.54
CA ASP A 697 -8.32 31.27 -11.32
C ASP A 697 -9.78 31.74 -11.15
N ALA A 698 -10.74 30.82 -11.13
CA ALA A 698 -12.13 31.10 -10.77
C ALA A 698 -12.34 31.16 -9.25
N GLU A 699 -13.07 32.17 -8.77
CA GLU A 699 -13.50 32.23 -7.37
C GLU A 699 -14.47 31.08 -7.03
N LEU A 700 -14.46 30.65 -5.77
CA LEU A 700 -15.35 29.59 -5.27
C LEU A 700 -16.82 29.81 -5.61
N ALA A 701 -17.31 31.06 -5.60
CA ALA A 701 -18.71 31.38 -5.92
C ALA A 701 -19.07 31.06 -7.37
N VAL A 702 -18.11 31.20 -8.31
CA VAL A 702 -18.29 30.83 -9.72
C VAL A 702 -18.38 29.32 -9.82
N VAL A 703 -17.41 28.61 -9.23
CA VAL A 703 -17.33 27.15 -9.25
C VAL A 703 -18.55 26.50 -8.59
N ASP A 704 -19.01 27.05 -7.47
CA ASP A 704 -20.20 26.57 -6.76
C ASP A 704 -21.50 26.85 -7.54
N GLY A 705 -21.50 27.85 -8.44
CA GLY A 705 -22.61 28.20 -9.32
C GLY A 705 -22.77 27.32 -10.57
N LEU A 706 -21.82 26.43 -10.86
CA LEU A 706 -21.83 25.56 -12.04
C LEU A 706 -22.89 24.44 -11.94
N ASP A 707 -23.55 24.13 -13.06
CA ASP A 707 -24.59 23.08 -13.11
C ASP A 707 -23.97 21.69 -13.23
N LEU A 708 -22.80 21.59 -13.86
CA LEU A 708 -22.07 20.34 -14.13
C LEU A 708 -22.93 19.37 -14.94
N TYR A 709 -23.63 19.89 -15.95
CA TYR A 709 -24.64 19.19 -16.74
C TYR A 709 -25.76 18.51 -15.93
N GLY A 710 -25.98 18.93 -14.67
CA GLY A 710 -26.93 18.37 -13.70
C GLY A 710 -26.29 17.54 -12.57
N LEU A 711 -24.97 17.32 -12.59
CA LEU A 711 -24.25 16.58 -11.54
C LEU A 711 -24.14 17.38 -10.23
N SER A 712 -24.17 18.71 -10.29
CA SER A 712 -24.09 19.57 -9.10
C SER A 712 -25.24 19.26 -8.12
N ASN A 713 -26.49 19.25 -8.59
CA ASN A 713 -27.64 18.98 -7.73
C ASN A 713 -27.62 17.55 -7.17
N LEU A 714 -27.24 16.56 -7.98
CA LEU A 714 -27.06 15.17 -7.52
C LEU A 714 -26.06 15.10 -6.35
N TRP A 715 -24.93 15.79 -6.48
CA TRP A 715 -23.90 15.82 -5.44
C TRP A 715 -24.39 16.52 -4.17
N ARG A 716 -25.07 17.67 -4.32
CA ARG A 716 -25.64 18.45 -3.20
C ARG A 716 -26.71 17.67 -2.43
N GLU A 717 -27.58 16.94 -3.13
CA GLU A 717 -28.56 16.06 -2.49
C GLU A 717 -27.90 14.93 -1.69
N ALA A 718 -26.82 14.35 -2.21
CA ALA A 718 -26.04 13.33 -1.50
C ALA A 718 -25.32 13.90 -0.27
N ARG A 719 -24.83 15.13 -0.36
CA ARG A 719 -24.22 15.88 0.75
C ARG A 719 -25.23 16.17 1.85
N GLU A 720 -26.42 16.66 1.49
CA GLU A 720 -27.51 16.94 2.43
C GLU A 720 -27.97 15.68 3.13
N ALA A 721 -28.12 14.60 2.35
CA ALA A 721 -28.43 13.26 2.82
C ALA A 721 -27.44 12.69 3.85
N LEU A 722 -26.15 12.96 3.70
CA LEU A 722 -25.10 12.45 4.58
C LEU A 722 -24.88 13.35 5.80
N THR A 723 -24.79 14.66 5.57
CA THR A 723 -24.23 15.64 6.51
C THR A 723 -25.20 16.74 6.93
N GLY A 724 -26.34 16.88 6.24
CA GLY A 724 -27.27 18.00 6.41
C GLY A 724 -26.83 19.31 5.74
N SER A 725 -25.66 19.36 5.11
CA SER A 725 -25.17 20.51 4.33
C SER A 725 -25.26 20.21 2.82
N ARG A 726 -25.60 21.23 2.03
CA ARG A 726 -25.57 21.19 0.55
C ARG A 726 -24.26 21.73 -0.04
N ASP A 727 -23.27 22.02 0.78
CA ASP A 727 -21.98 22.54 0.32
C ASP A 727 -21.21 21.44 -0.42
N MET A 728 -20.69 21.78 -1.60
CA MET A 728 -20.02 20.84 -2.50
C MET A 728 -18.49 20.97 -2.42
N TRP A 729 -17.99 22.20 -2.52
CA TRP A 729 -16.58 22.54 -2.60
C TRP A 729 -16.05 23.13 -1.28
N GLU A 730 -14.77 22.92 -1.00
CA GLU A 730 -14.02 23.68 0.02
C GLU A 730 -12.77 24.30 -0.59
N GLU A 731 -12.48 25.54 -0.22
CA GLU A 731 -11.23 26.20 -0.59
C GLU A 731 -10.13 25.80 0.38
N LYS A 732 -9.06 25.22 -0.17
CA LYS A 732 -7.95 24.63 0.58
C LYS A 732 -6.76 25.57 0.63
N HIS A 733 -6.43 26.21 -0.49
CA HIS A 733 -5.37 27.19 -0.62
C HIS A 733 -5.80 28.33 -1.54
N THR A 734 -5.26 29.51 -1.29
CA THR A 734 -5.40 30.69 -2.14
C THR A 734 -4.02 31.33 -2.26
N GLN A 735 -3.63 31.70 -3.47
CA GLN A 735 -2.33 32.32 -3.72
C GLN A 735 -2.40 33.28 -4.91
N THR A 736 -1.51 34.25 -4.97
CA THR A 736 -1.35 35.13 -6.15
C THR A 736 -0.11 34.80 -6.98
N ASP A 737 0.59 33.72 -6.63
CA ASP A 737 1.71 33.17 -7.38
C ASP A 737 1.59 31.65 -7.41
N LEU A 738 1.65 31.05 -8.60
CA LEU A 738 1.66 29.59 -8.74
C LEU A 738 2.63 29.19 -9.84
N LEU A 739 3.65 28.42 -9.48
CA LEU A 739 4.46 27.68 -10.42
C LEU A 739 3.89 26.26 -10.55
N ASN A 740 3.28 25.94 -11.69
CA ASN A 740 2.82 24.59 -12.00
C ASN A 740 3.77 23.91 -12.99
N VAL A 741 4.44 22.85 -12.53
CA VAL A 741 5.40 22.10 -13.35
C VAL A 741 4.76 20.82 -13.90
N THR A 742 4.03 20.11 -13.05
CA THR A 742 3.35 18.86 -13.40
C THR A 742 2.33 18.52 -12.30
N THR A 743 1.57 17.44 -12.50
CA THR A 743 0.60 16.97 -11.51
C THR A 743 1.28 16.69 -10.17
N ARG A 744 0.82 17.32 -9.09
CA ARG A 744 1.40 17.26 -7.73
C ARG A 744 2.79 17.88 -7.60
N ALA A 745 3.20 18.74 -8.52
CA ALA A 745 4.39 19.58 -8.46
C ALA A 745 3.98 21.04 -8.69
N ASN A 746 3.43 21.64 -7.62
CA ASN A 746 2.76 22.93 -7.61
C ASN A 746 3.32 23.76 -6.46
N PHE A 747 3.80 24.97 -6.74
CA PHE A 747 4.56 25.75 -5.78
C PHE A 747 4.08 27.20 -5.72
N SER A 748 3.77 27.67 -4.53
CA SER A 748 3.58 29.08 -4.19
C SER A 748 4.53 29.46 -3.07
N ARG A 749 5.13 30.65 -3.18
CA ARG A 749 5.96 31.23 -2.12
C ARG A 749 5.14 31.81 -0.99
N GLN A 750 3.84 32.03 -1.19
CA GLN A 750 2.99 32.64 -0.17
C GLN A 750 2.71 31.68 0.99
N PRO A 751 2.76 32.16 2.24
CA PRO A 751 2.27 31.41 3.37
C PRO A 751 0.82 30.98 3.16
N GLY A 752 0.56 29.67 3.21
CA GLY A 752 -0.78 29.11 3.00
C GLY A 752 -1.14 28.83 1.53
N GLY A 753 -0.30 29.20 0.57
CA GLY A 753 -0.44 28.76 -0.82
C GLY A 753 -0.09 27.29 -1.02
N VAL A 754 -0.40 26.74 -2.20
CA VAL A 754 -0.09 25.34 -2.54
C VAL A 754 1.42 25.06 -2.46
N LEU A 755 1.78 23.93 -1.85
CA LEU A 755 3.14 23.38 -1.85
C LEU A 755 3.06 21.87 -2.03
N ALA A 756 3.41 21.38 -3.21
CA ALA A 756 3.43 19.96 -3.53
C ALA A 756 4.76 19.59 -4.19
N HIS A 757 5.54 18.71 -3.54
CA HIS A 757 6.95 18.45 -3.92
C HIS A 757 7.17 17.55 -5.14
N GLY A 758 6.13 17.02 -5.79
CA GLY A 758 6.31 16.07 -6.91
C GLY A 758 7.02 14.77 -6.52
N GLY A 759 7.05 14.44 -5.22
CA GLY A 759 7.82 13.32 -4.67
C GLY A 759 9.30 13.62 -4.41
N TYR A 760 9.75 14.87 -4.54
CA TYR A 760 11.09 15.31 -4.12
C TYR A 760 11.26 15.13 -2.61
N LYS A 761 12.48 14.78 -2.18
CA LYS A 761 12.84 14.71 -0.76
C LYS A 761 13.75 15.88 -0.41
N LEU A 762 13.30 16.70 0.54
CA LEU A 762 14.02 17.89 0.97
C LEU A 762 15.41 17.54 1.54
N PRO A 763 16.41 18.42 1.32
CA PRO A 763 17.68 18.35 2.02
C PRO A 763 17.51 18.37 3.54
N GLU A 764 18.48 17.75 4.24
CA GLU A 764 18.52 17.77 5.71
C GLU A 764 18.66 19.22 6.22
N GLY A 765 17.87 19.57 7.24
CA GLY A 765 17.85 20.90 7.85
C GLY A 765 16.74 21.84 7.36
N ILE A 766 16.01 21.47 6.30
CA ILE A 766 14.81 22.19 5.87
C ILE A 766 13.58 21.53 6.50
N GLU A 767 12.79 22.29 7.26
CA GLU A 767 11.53 21.83 7.84
C GLU A 767 10.44 21.80 6.78
N GLU A 768 9.77 20.65 6.62
CA GLU A 768 8.66 20.43 5.68
C GLU A 768 7.51 21.43 5.96
N ASP A 769 6.91 21.97 4.90
CA ASP A 769 5.85 23.00 4.91
C ASP A 769 6.27 24.39 5.44
N SER A 770 7.53 24.60 5.83
CA SER A 770 8.05 25.89 6.27
C SER A 770 8.22 26.90 5.12
N GLN A 771 8.48 28.17 5.44
CA GLN A 771 8.83 29.17 4.41
C GLN A 771 10.14 28.81 3.69
N ALA A 772 11.11 28.24 4.39
CA ALA A 772 12.38 27.82 3.80
C ALA A 772 12.17 26.67 2.79
N ASP A 773 11.24 25.75 3.05
CA ASP A 773 10.82 24.72 2.10
C ASP A 773 10.19 25.33 0.84
N ARG A 774 9.23 26.25 1.02
CA ARG A 774 8.57 26.96 -0.08
C ARG A 774 9.55 27.67 -0.99
N ASP A 775 10.43 28.48 -0.39
CA ASP A 775 11.44 29.24 -1.12
C ASP A 775 12.40 28.28 -1.82
N HIS A 776 12.90 27.25 -1.12
CA HIS A 776 13.79 26.25 -1.70
C HIS A 776 13.19 25.53 -2.91
N MET A 777 11.96 25.02 -2.79
CA MET A 777 11.31 24.28 -3.87
C MET A 777 10.99 25.18 -5.06
N TYR A 778 10.48 26.39 -4.80
CA TYR A 778 10.19 27.35 -5.86
C TYR A 778 11.48 27.72 -6.62
N GLU A 779 12.53 28.12 -5.90
CA GLU A 779 13.82 28.52 -6.47
C GLU A 779 14.50 27.35 -7.20
N LEU A 780 14.47 26.14 -6.64
CA LEU A 780 15.02 24.93 -7.26
C LEU A 780 14.35 24.66 -8.61
N MET A 781 13.02 24.79 -8.69
CA MET A 781 12.28 24.50 -9.91
C MET A 781 12.41 25.60 -10.98
N VAL A 782 12.65 26.85 -10.56
CA VAL A 782 12.91 28.00 -11.45
C VAL A 782 14.35 28.05 -11.96
N SER A 783 15.33 27.60 -11.16
CA SER A 783 16.76 27.70 -11.50
C SER A 783 17.36 26.40 -12.06
N ARG A 784 16.64 25.27 -12.00
CA ARG A 784 17.16 23.98 -12.50
C ARG A 784 17.49 24.00 -13.99
N ASP A 785 18.61 23.34 -14.31
CA ASP A 785 19.06 23.07 -15.67
C ASP A 785 19.25 21.55 -15.96
N GLY A 786 19.04 20.69 -14.95
CA GLY A 786 19.15 19.25 -15.07
C GLY A 786 18.26 18.48 -14.09
N ALA A 787 18.46 17.15 -14.03
CA ALA A 787 17.80 16.32 -13.03
C ALA A 787 18.17 16.76 -11.60
N LEU A 788 17.24 16.55 -10.66
CA LEU A 788 17.39 17.01 -9.29
C LEU A 788 18.18 15.98 -8.47
N PRO A 789 19.28 16.37 -7.80
CA PRO A 789 19.99 15.49 -6.90
C PRO A 789 19.15 15.24 -5.65
N VAL A 790 19.04 13.97 -5.26
CA VAL A 790 18.33 13.53 -4.06
C VAL A 790 19.23 12.61 -3.26
N THR A 791 19.47 12.97 -2.00
CA THR A 791 20.15 12.10 -1.04
C THR A 791 19.12 11.62 -0.02
N MET A 792 18.95 10.31 0.11
CA MET A 792 17.98 9.74 1.04
C MET A 792 18.50 8.50 1.76
N LYS A 793 18.06 8.32 3.00
CA LYS A 793 18.23 7.07 3.73
C LYS A 793 17.15 6.08 3.26
N VAL A 794 17.58 4.95 2.72
CA VAL A 794 16.70 3.87 2.28
C VAL A 794 16.84 2.70 3.25
N PHE A 795 15.71 2.28 3.82
CA PHE A 795 15.66 1.08 4.66
C PHE A 795 15.41 -0.18 3.82
N PRO A 796 15.91 -1.35 4.27
CA PRO A 796 15.58 -2.62 3.64
C PRO A 796 14.07 -2.83 3.53
N SER A 797 13.64 -3.34 2.39
CA SER A 797 12.25 -3.72 2.14
C SER A 797 11.82 -4.88 3.06
N MET A 798 10.52 -5.03 3.27
CA MET A 798 9.98 -6.15 4.05
C MET A 798 10.39 -7.52 3.47
N GLU A 799 10.51 -7.60 2.14
CA GLU A 799 11.03 -8.77 1.45
C GLU A 799 12.46 -9.08 1.91
N GLU A 800 13.37 -8.11 1.86
CA GLU A 800 14.77 -8.29 2.30
C GLU A 800 14.90 -8.63 3.79
N LEU A 801 14.02 -8.08 4.63
CA LEU A 801 13.98 -8.35 6.07
C LEU A 801 13.42 -9.73 6.44
N THR A 802 12.66 -10.38 5.55
CA THR A 802 11.95 -11.63 5.84
C THR A 802 12.41 -12.82 4.99
N ARG A 803 13.37 -12.62 4.08
CA ARG A 803 13.98 -13.70 3.30
C ARG A 803 14.57 -14.79 4.19
N VAL A 804 14.50 -16.04 3.72
CA VAL A 804 15.10 -17.20 4.41
C VAL A 804 16.64 -17.15 4.31
N HIS A 805 17.16 -16.76 3.15
CA HIS A 805 18.59 -16.64 2.86
C HIS A 805 19.00 -15.17 2.73
N ASN A 806 20.21 -14.84 3.17
CA ASN A 806 20.79 -13.48 3.11
C ASN A 806 19.84 -12.40 3.64
N ARG A 807 19.13 -12.71 4.73
CA ARG A 807 18.26 -11.75 5.42
C ARG A 807 19.09 -10.53 5.85
N LEU A 808 18.61 -9.35 5.51
CA LEU A 808 19.22 -8.10 5.97
C LEU A 808 18.79 -7.78 7.41
N ASP A 809 19.68 -7.15 8.17
CA ASP A 809 19.31 -6.50 9.42
C ASP A 809 18.67 -5.13 9.11
N PHE A 810 17.84 -4.61 9.99
CA PHE A 810 17.20 -3.31 9.80
C PHE A 810 18.21 -2.17 10.02
N SER A 811 18.85 -1.72 8.95
CA SER A 811 19.75 -0.55 8.96
C SER A 811 19.62 0.21 7.64
N PRO A 812 19.53 1.55 7.66
CA PRO A 812 19.42 2.32 6.43
C PRO A 812 20.76 2.34 5.68
N ILE A 813 20.67 2.46 4.36
CA ILE A 813 21.79 2.85 3.49
C ILE A 813 21.51 4.25 2.93
N VAL A 814 22.54 5.08 2.81
CA VAL A 814 22.41 6.37 2.12
C VAL A 814 22.53 6.13 0.62
N VAL A 815 21.55 6.60 -0.14
CA VAL A 815 21.52 6.48 -1.59
C VAL A 815 21.45 7.88 -2.20
N HIS A 816 22.30 8.12 -3.20
CA HIS A 816 22.26 9.30 -4.05
C HIS A 816 21.55 8.95 -5.35
N LYS A 817 20.55 9.75 -5.74
CA LYS A 817 19.75 9.54 -6.95
C LYS A 817 19.57 10.85 -7.71
N GLN A 818 19.30 10.74 -9.00
CA GLN A 818 18.87 11.83 -9.87
C GLN A 818 17.37 11.65 -10.15
N GLN A 819 16.54 12.59 -9.72
CA GLN A 819 15.08 12.57 -9.91
C GLN A 819 14.65 13.60 -10.95
N THR A 820 13.73 13.22 -11.84
CA THR A 820 13.10 14.14 -12.78
C THR A 820 11.69 14.49 -12.33
N ILE A 821 11.35 15.78 -12.41
CA ILE A 821 9.99 16.30 -12.13
C ILE A 821 9.58 17.09 -13.37
N GLU A 822 9.06 16.37 -14.36
CA GLU A 822 8.66 16.95 -15.63
C GLU A 822 7.17 16.74 -15.90
N PHE A 823 6.67 17.46 -16.90
CA PHE A 823 5.30 17.36 -17.37
C PHE A 823 4.86 15.90 -17.56
N ASP A 824 3.71 15.53 -16.98
CA ASP A 824 3.24 14.14 -16.95
C ASP A 824 2.75 13.60 -18.29
N ARG A 825 2.64 14.47 -19.31
CA ARG A 825 2.29 14.15 -20.70
C ARG A 825 0.97 13.42 -20.86
N LYS A 826 0.08 13.53 -19.87
CA LYS A 826 -1.28 13.00 -19.99
C LYS A 826 -2.16 13.84 -20.92
N ARG A 827 -1.72 15.06 -21.24
CA ARG A 827 -2.22 15.92 -22.32
C ARG A 827 -1.10 16.28 -23.28
N ARG A 828 -1.49 16.71 -24.48
CA ARG A 828 -0.58 17.17 -25.52
C ARG A 828 -0.24 18.63 -25.28
N PRO A 829 1.02 19.01 -25.02
CA PRO A 829 1.40 20.41 -24.96
C PRO A 829 1.41 21.00 -26.37
N VAL A 830 1.08 22.27 -26.52
CA VAL A 830 1.05 22.97 -27.81
C VAL A 830 1.92 24.22 -27.79
N PRO A 831 2.61 24.55 -28.91
CA PRO A 831 3.42 25.76 -29.01
C PRO A 831 2.57 27.03 -29.13
N ASP A 832 1.34 26.88 -29.62
CA ASP A 832 0.40 27.99 -29.80
C ASP A 832 0.07 28.62 -28.44
N GLY A 833 0.20 29.95 -28.37
CA GLY A 833 -0.04 30.69 -27.13
C GLY A 833 1.08 30.57 -26.09
N MET A 834 2.21 29.91 -26.40
CA MET A 834 3.34 29.83 -25.47
C MET A 834 3.93 31.22 -25.20
N THR A 835 4.01 31.59 -23.93
CA THR A 835 4.66 32.82 -23.45
C THR A 835 5.79 32.48 -22.48
N ALA A 836 6.46 33.48 -21.93
CA ALA A 836 7.45 33.26 -20.88
C ALA A 836 7.50 34.42 -19.90
N ASN A 837 7.72 34.08 -18.63
CA ASN A 837 7.93 35.00 -17.53
C ASN A 837 9.43 35.00 -17.18
N MET A 838 9.95 36.18 -16.82
CA MET A 838 11.32 36.33 -16.33
C MET A 838 11.28 36.43 -14.82
N VAL A 839 11.73 35.39 -14.15
CA VAL A 839 11.64 35.22 -12.69
C VAL A 839 12.99 35.52 -12.06
N MET A 840 13.02 36.46 -11.12
CA MET A 840 14.22 36.79 -10.36
C MET A 840 14.37 35.85 -9.16
N VAL A 841 15.51 35.17 -9.07
CA VAL A 841 15.90 34.33 -7.91
C VAL A 841 17.28 34.80 -7.46
N GLY A 842 17.36 35.35 -6.25
CA GLY A 842 18.55 36.08 -5.82
C GLY A 842 18.86 37.26 -6.75
N ASP A 843 20.08 37.29 -7.29
CA ASP A 843 20.53 38.31 -8.25
C ASP A 843 20.45 37.84 -9.72
N GLU A 844 19.93 36.64 -9.97
CA GLU A 844 19.84 36.03 -11.31
C GLU A 844 18.41 36.04 -11.85
N VAL A 845 18.28 36.10 -13.18
CA VAL A 845 16.99 36.10 -13.88
C VAL A 845 16.86 34.84 -14.70
N PHE A 846 15.77 34.12 -14.47
CA PHE A 846 15.47 32.82 -15.05
C PHE A 846 14.21 32.90 -15.91
N GLU A 847 14.27 32.36 -17.13
CA GLU A 847 13.09 32.27 -18.00
C GLU A 847 12.23 31.04 -17.61
N VAL A 848 10.93 31.24 -17.43
CA VAL A 848 9.94 30.17 -17.24
C VAL A 848 8.86 30.30 -18.30
N ALA A 849 8.75 29.32 -19.18
CA ALA A 849 7.75 29.27 -20.23
C ALA A 849 6.39 28.88 -19.67
N HIS A 850 5.36 29.54 -20.18
CA HIS A 850 3.96 29.21 -19.95
C HIS A 850 3.43 28.44 -21.15
N VAL A 851 2.94 27.22 -20.93
CA VAL A 851 2.56 26.28 -22.01
C VAL A 851 1.16 25.73 -21.78
N GLN A 852 0.32 25.82 -22.81
CA GLN A 852 -1.02 25.26 -22.81
C GLN A 852 -1.04 23.82 -23.32
N THR A 853 -2.11 23.09 -23.00
CA THR A 853 -2.26 21.71 -23.44
C THR A 853 -3.66 21.41 -23.98
N VAL A 854 -3.72 20.54 -24.98
CA VAL A 854 -4.95 20.01 -25.59
C VAL A 854 -5.06 18.51 -25.30
N PRO A 855 -6.25 17.90 -25.36
CA PRO A 855 -6.33 16.44 -25.29
C PRO A 855 -5.61 15.81 -26.49
N TRP A 856 -4.95 14.69 -26.25
CA TRP A 856 -4.42 13.84 -27.32
C TRP A 856 -5.57 13.35 -28.22
N ASN A 857 -5.34 13.17 -29.53
CA ASN A 857 -6.41 12.69 -30.41
C ASN A 857 -6.74 11.23 -30.14
N SER A 858 -5.72 10.41 -29.83
CA SER A 858 -5.87 8.98 -29.62
C SER A 858 -4.90 8.43 -28.57
N PRO A 859 -5.11 7.21 -28.06
CA PRO A 859 -4.16 6.53 -27.17
C PRO A 859 -2.78 6.32 -27.82
N GLU A 860 -2.72 6.09 -29.13
CA GLU A 860 -1.46 5.88 -29.85
C GLU A 860 -0.60 7.15 -29.87
N GLU A 861 -1.21 8.33 -30.05
CA GLU A 861 -0.47 9.59 -29.93
C GLU A 861 0.08 9.81 -28.51
N VAL A 862 -0.59 9.31 -27.47
CA VAL A 862 -0.10 9.40 -26.08
C VAL A 862 1.19 8.59 -25.92
N GLU A 863 1.23 7.37 -26.48
CA GLU A 863 2.40 6.49 -26.43
C GLU A 863 3.60 7.16 -27.14
N LEU A 864 3.37 7.74 -28.31
CA LEU A 864 4.37 8.54 -29.03
C LEU A 864 4.81 9.76 -28.21
N GLY A 865 3.87 10.52 -27.64
CA GLY A 865 4.19 11.67 -26.80
C GLY A 865 5.03 11.33 -25.57
N ARG A 866 4.88 10.11 -25.04
CA ARG A 866 5.70 9.61 -23.93
C ARG A 866 7.06 9.10 -24.36
N SER A 867 7.22 8.66 -25.59
CA SER A 867 8.49 8.17 -26.13
C SER A 867 9.47 9.29 -26.51
N VAL A 868 9.02 10.55 -26.58
CA VAL A 868 9.84 11.74 -26.92
C VAL A 868 11.17 11.84 -26.15
N ASP A 869 11.21 11.34 -24.91
CA ASP A 869 12.38 11.38 -24.03
C ASP A 869 13.19 10.08 -23.98
N ARG A 870 12.85 9.08 -24.81
CA ARG A 870 13.70 7.89 -24.95
C ARG A 870 15.03 8.31 -25.58
N GLY A 871 16.14 7.85 -25.00
CA GLY A 871 17.49 8.19 -25.48
C GLY A 871 18.08 9.50 -24.95
N LEU A 872 17.47 10.15 -23.95
CA LEU A 872 18.11 11.30 -23.28
C LEU A 872 19.34 10.92 -22.43
N LYS A 873 19.52 9.62 -22.15
CA LYS A 873 20.63 9.08 -21.39
C LYS A 873 21.39 8.05 -22.22
N ARG A 874 22.70 7.99 -21.99
CA ARG A 874 23.55 6.86 -22.39
C ARG A 874 24.17 6.22 -21.16
N TRP A 875 24.51 4.94 -21.25
CA TRP A 875 25.35 4.29 -20.27
C TRP A 875 26.79 4.80 -20.41
N ASP A 876 27.43 5.12 -19.29
CA ASP A 876 28.85 5.47 -19.26
C ASP A 876 29.62 4.35 -18.56
N ASP A 877 30.43 3.60 -19.31
CA ASP A 877 31.18 2.45 -18.80
C ASP A 877 32.25 2.84 -17.77
N GLU A 878 32.79 4.06 -17.84
CA GLU A 878 33.83 4.52 -16.91
C GLU A 878 33.22 4.88 -15.55
N LEU A 879 32.04 5.49 -15.56
CA LEU A 879 31.30 5.85 -14.35
C LEU A 879 30.44 4.70 -13.82
N GLY A 880 30.13 3.71 -14.66
CA GLY A 880 29.24 2.59 -14.31
C GLY A 880 27.81 3.04 -14.01
N GLU A 881 27.38 4.16 -14.58
CA GLU A 881 26.07 4.76 -14.37
C GLU A 881 25.54 5.47 -15.62
N PRO A 882 24.22 5.65 -15.77
CA PRO A 882 23.66 6.33 -16.93
C PRO A 882 23.80 7.85 -16.80
N VAL A 883 24.43 8.49 -17.79
CA VAL A 883 24.65 9.94 -17.89
C VAL A 883 23.66 10.59 -18.85
N TRP A 884 23.35 11.87 -18.63
CA TRP A 884 22.45 12.63 -19.50
C TRP A 884 23.21 13.19 -20.71
N ASP A 885 22.84 12.78 -21.92
CA ASP A 885 23.33 13.42 -23.16
C ASP A 885 22.56 14.69 -23.48
N ARG A 886 21.30 14.74 -23.04
CA ARG A 886 20.43 15.91 -23.17
C ARG A 886 19.65 16.12 -21.87
N SER A 887 19.50 17.38 -21.47
CA SER A 887 18.75 17.72 -20.26
C SER A 887 17.28 17.31 -20.38
N PRO A 888 16.69 16.70 -19.34
CA PRO A 888 15.26 16.39 -19.31
C PRO A 888 14.37 17.60 -19.00
N VAL A 889 14.97 18.74 -18.62
CA VAL A 889 14.25 19.91 -18.09
C VAL A 889 13.47 20.63 -19.18
N ARG A 890 12.21 20.94 -18.87
CA ARG A 890 11.33 21.79 -19.69
C ARG A 890 10.89 23.02 -18.92
N ARG A 891 11.71 24.06 -19.00
CA ARG A 891 11.50 25.31 -18.27
C ARG A 891 11.51 26.50 -19.20
N THR A 892 12.51 26.64 -20.07
CA THR A 892 12.65 27.79 -20.97
C THR A 892 11.90 27.58 -22.28
N ARG A 893 11.69 28.65 -23.06
CA ARG A 893 11.07 28.56 -24.38
C ARG A 893 11.87 27.67 -25.31
N ASP A 894 13.19 27.81 -25.30
CA ASP A 894 14.09 27.01 -26.14
C ASP A 894 14.00 25.52 -25.81
N GLN A 895 13.90 25.16 -24.52
CA GLN A 895 13.71 23.77 -24.10
C GLN A 895 12.36 23.21 -24.55
N TRP A 896 11.30 24.03 -24.54
CA TRP A 896 9.99 23.63 -25.04
C TRP A 896 9.94 23.54 -26.56
N LEU A 897 10.56 24.46 -27.30
CA LEU A 897 10.68 24.39 -28.76
C LEU A 897 11.41 23.12 -29.18
N ASP A 898 12.52 22.79 -28.52
CA ASP A 898 13.21 21.52 -28.74
C ASP A 898 12.32 20.29 -28.51
N TYR A 899 11.50 20.33 -27.45
CA TYR A 899 10.54 19.27 -27.18
C TYR A 899 9.47 19.18 -28.28
N PHE A 900 8.94 20.33 -28.73
CA PHE A 900 7.95 20.37 -29.79
C PHE A 900 8.49 19.87 -31.12
N ASP A 901 9.73 20.22 -31.48
CA ASP A 901 10.38 19.72 -32.69
C ASP A 901 10.49 18.19 -32.66
N ARG A 902 10.94 17.62 -31.55
CA ARG A 902 11.01 16.16 -31.37
C ARG A 902 9.63 15.50 -31.39
N LEU A 903 8.65 16.11 -30.72
CA LEU A 903 7.29 15.59 -30.70
C LEU A 903 6.66 15.63 -32.09
N GLN A 904 6.88 16.70 -32.85
CA GLN A 904 6.36 16.86 -34.20
C GLN A 904 6.92 15.80 -35.14
N VAL A 905 8.22 15.46 -35.03
CA VAL A 905 8.83 14.35 -35.78
C VAL A 905 8.14 13.02 -35.48
N LEU A 906 7.72 12.78 -34.23
CA LEU A 906 7.00 11.56 -33.86
C LEU A 906 5.54 11.54 -34.32
N LEU A 907 4.90 12.72 -34.44
CA LEU A 907 3.48 12.84 -34.80
C LEU A 907 3.21 13.01 -36.30
N ASP A 908 4.21 13.39 -37.11
CA ASP A 908 4.05 13.54 -38.56
C ASP A 908 3.74 12.19 -39.24
N GLU A 909 2.91 12.14 -40.27
CA GLU A 909 2.60 10.88 -41.01
C GLU A 909 3.88 10.32 -41.64
N ASP A 910 4.70 11.16 -42.25
CA ASP A 910 5.99 10.76 -42.81
C ASP A 910 6.99 10.39 -41.71
N GLY A 911 6.90 11.02 -40.53
CA GLY A 911 7.73 10.74 -39.36
C GLY A 911 7.35 9.45 -38.63
N SER A 912 6.05 9.15 -38.52
CA SER A 912 5.52 7.90 -37.96
C SER A 912 5.76 6.72 -38.89
N VAL A 913 5.65 6.92 -40.22
CA VAL A 913 6.07 5.95 -41.22
C VAL A 913 7.59 5.79 -41.18
N ALA A 914 8.37 6.87 -41.13
CA ALA A 914 9.83 6.80 -41.04
C ALA A 914 10.32 6.14 -39.74
N GLU A 915 9.65 6.37 -38.61
CA GLU A 915 9.98 5.74 -37.33
C GLU A 915 9.51 4.30 -37.29
N ALA A 916 8.32 3.97 -37.81
CA ALA A 916 7.90 2.58 -37.99
C ALA A 916 8.86 1.81 -38.92
N GLU A 917 9.31 2.45 -40.01
CA GLU A 917 10.34 1.91 -40.90
C GLU A 917 11.71 1.82 -40.21
N ARG A 918 12.08 2.79 -39.37
CA ARG A 918 13.32 2.77 -38.60
C ARG A 918 13.31 1.63 -37.58
N LEU A 919 12.24 1.47 -36.81
CA LEU A 919 12.07 0.39 -35.85
C LEU A 919 11.98 -0.97 -36.56
N ASP A 920 11.32 -1.07 -37.73
CA ASP A 920 11.35 -2.30 -38.56
C ASP A 920 12.77 -2.61 -39.06
N ARG A 921 13.53 -1.59 -39.48
CA ARG A 921 14.95 -1.73 -39.85
C ARG A 921 15.81 -2.20 -38.67
N ILE A 922 15.61 -1.65 -37.48
CA ILE A 922 16.31 -2.05 -36.25
C ILE A 922 15.97 -3.49 -35.88
N ALA A 923 14.68 -3.83 -35.80
CA ALA A 923 14.20 -5.17 -35.46
C ALA A 923 14.72 -6.22 -36.45
N LYS A 924 14.71 -5.89 -37.75
CA LYS A 924 15.32 -6.68 -38.81
C LYS A 924 16.84 -6.80 -38.64
N GLY A 925 17.53 -5.70 -38.36
CA GLY A 925 18.98 -5.63 -38.17
C GLY A 925 19.46 -6.55 -37.05
N ILE A 926 18.76 -6.54 -35.91
CA ILE A 926 19.03 -7.43 -34.76
C ILE A 926 18.88 -8.90 -35.16
N VAL A 927 17.79 -9.27 -35.84
CA VAL A 927 17.58 -10.67 -36.29
C VAL A 927 18.69 -11.12 -37.25
N ILE A 928 19.10 -10.26 -38.17
CA ILE A 928 20.17 -10.57 -39.13
C ILE A 928 21.51 -10.68 -38.41
N ALA A 929 21.87 -9.71 -37.57
CA ALA A 929 23.11 -9.70 -36.78
C ALA A 929 23.23 -10.95 -35.90
N GLN A 930 22.15 -11.32 -35.20
CA GLN A 930 22.05 -12.54 -34.39
C GLN A 930 22.29 -13.80 -35.23
N ARG A 931 21.63 -13.90 -36.39
CA ARG A 931 21.69 -15.09 -37.25
C ARG A 931 23.01 -15.25 -37.99
N GLN A 932 23.72 -14.14 -38.20
CA GLN A 932 25.07 -14.10 -38.76
C GLN A 932 26.16 -14.29 -37.69
N GLY A 933 25.80 -14.26 -36.40
CA GLY A 933 26.72 -14.46 -35.28
C GLY A 933 27.56 -13.22 -34.95
N ILE A 934 27.09 -12.03 -35.34
CA ILE A 934 27.73 -10.75 -35.06
C ILE A 934 27.39 -10.29 -33.63
N ILE A 935 26.15 -10.52 -33.21
CA ILE A 935 25.68 -10.34 -31.82
C ILE A 935 25.15 -11.67 -31.29
N ASN A 936 25.03 -11.80 -29.97
CA ASN A 936 24.52 -13.01 -29.32
C ASN A 936 23.58 -12.71 -28.14
N ILE A 937 22.30 -12.59 -28.44
CA ILE A 937 21.20 -12.44 -27.47
C ILE A 937 20.72 -13.84 -27.02
N PRO A 938 20.90 -14.23 -25.75
CA PRO A 938 20.67 -15.61 -25.28
C PRO A 938 19.25 -16.12 -25.46
N TRP A 939 18.24 -15.32 -25.09
CA TRP A 939 16.84 -15.74 -25.21
C TRP A 939 16.37 -15.83 -26.67
N LEU A 940 16.95 -15.03 -27.54
CA LEU A 940 16.69 -15.06 -28.98
C LEU A 940 17.30 -16.32 -29.62
N ALA A 941 18.39 -16.83 -29.05
CA ALA A 941 19.02 -18.11 -29.41
C ALA A 941 18.38 -19.35 -28.75
N SER A 942 17.38 -19.20 -27.88
CA SER A 942 16.77 -20.31 -27.13
C SER A 942 16.08 -21.37 -28.02
N ASP A 943 15.78 -22.52 -27.42
CA ASP A 943 15.04 -23.65 -28.01
C ASP A 943 13.52 -23.42 -28.12
N ARG A 944 13.04 -22.25 -27.66
CA ARG A 944 11.63 -21.85 -27.74
C ARG A 944 11.13 -21.72 -29.19
N PRO A 945 9.81 -21.83 -29.41
CA PRO A 945 9.20 -21.57 -30.71
C PRO A 945 9.65 -20.24 -31.29
N LEU A 946 9.98 -20.21 -32.58
CA LEU A 946 10.45 -18.99 -33.26
C LEU A 946 9.42 -17.86 -33.17
N ALA A 947 8.13 -18.17 -33.30
CA ALA A 947 7.06 -17.19 -33.19
C ALA A 947 7.11 -16.45 -31.85
N GLU A 948 7.21 -17.16 -30.72
CA GLU A 948 7.30 -16.55 -29.38
C GLU A 948 8.52 -15.63 -29.24
N ARG A 949 9.68 -16.06 -29.79
CA ARG A 949 10.90 -15.25 -29.80
C ARG A 949 10.77 -13.97 -30.61
N LEU A 950 10.06 -14.02 -31.73
CA LEU A 950 9.83 -12.83 -32.55
C LEU A 950 8.78 -11.91 -31.93
N ASP A 951 7.75 -12.47 -31.28
CA ASP A 951 6.74 -11.69 -30.54
C ASP A 951 7.38 -10.93 -29.35
N ALA A 952 8.44 -11.47 -28.75
CA ALA A 952 9.12 -10.83 -27.63
C ALA A 952 9.80 -9.49 -27.98
N PHE A 953 10.01 -9.15 -29.27
CA PHE A 953 10.52 -7.84 -29.68
C PHE A 953 9.61 -6.69 -29.23
N GLU A 954 8.30 -6.94 -29.14
CA GLU A 954 7.32 -5.93 -28.69
C GLU A 954 7.60 -5.45 -27.25
N LYS A 955 8.17 -6.31 -26.40
CA LYS A 955 8.55 -5.95 -25.01
C LYS A 955 9.69 -4.94 -24.94
N PHE A 956 10.42 -4.78 -26.04
CA PHE A 956 11.52 -3.83 -26.19
C PHE A 956 11.11 -2.64 -27.07
N GLY A 957 9.81 -2.47 -27.34
CA GLY A 957 9.29 -1.39 -28.18
C GLY A 957 9.63 -1.55 -29.67
N LEU A 958 9.99 -2.77 -30.11
CA LEU A 958 10.29 -3.07 -31.51
C LEU A 958 9.14 -3.86 -32.15
N PRO A 959 8.82 -3.62 -33.44
CA PRO A 959 7.81 -4.39 -34.15
C PRO A 959 8.26 -5.84 -34.31
N ARG A 960 7.29 -6.76 -34.31
CA ARG A 960 7.55 -8.19 -34.55
C ARG A 960 8.27 -8.40 -35.90
N PRO A 961 9.51 -8.93 -35.92
CA PRO A 961 10.19 -9.22 -37.18
C PRO A 961 9.48 -10.34 -37.95
N LYS A 962 9.43 -10.23 -39.27
CA LYS A 962 8.89 -11.30 -40.13
C LYS A 962 9.78 -12.54 -40.08
N GLU A 963 9.20 -13.73 -39.91
CA GLU A 963 9.93 -15.03 -39.86
C GLU A 963 10.85 -15.29 -41.07
N ARG A 964 10.52 -14.69 -42.22
CA ARG A 964 11.36 -14.75 -43.42
C ARG A 964 12.78 -14.21 -43.17
N PHE A 965 12.94 -13.18 -42.33
CA PHE A 965 14.25 -12.60 -42.01
C PHE A 965 15.09 -13.59 -41.23
N TRP A 966 14.50 -14.31 -40.27
CA TRP A 966 15.18 -15.40 -39.56
C TRP A 966 15.63 -16.52 -40.51
N SER A 967 14.74 -16.90 -41.42
CA SER A 967 14.96 -18.01 -42.37
C SER A 967 16.01 -17.68 -43.42
N HIS A 968 16.08 -16.42 -43.86
CA HIS A 968 16.92 -15.97 -44.97
C HIS A 968 18.13 -15.11 -44.56
N ALA A 969 18.32 -14.77 -43.28
CA ALA A 969 19.44 -13.95 -42.80
C ALA A 969 20.85 -14.47 -43.18
N ARG A 970 20.98 -15.77 -43.49
CA ARG A 970 22.23 -16.40 -43.95
C ARG A 970 22.38 -16.48 -45.47
N SER A 971 21.37 -16.05 -46.22
CA SER A 971 21.37 -16.03 -47.69
C SER A 971 22.34 -14.98 -48.24
N LYS A 972 22.77 -15.16 -49.49
CA LYS A 972 23.72 -14.24 -50.16
C LYS A 972 23.15 -12.82 -50.31
N THR A 973 21.82 -12.69 -50.41
CA THR A 973 21.09 -11.43 -50.57
C THR A 973 20.96 -10.66 -49.25
N GLU A 974 20.64 -11.34 -48.14
CA GLU A 974 20.49 -10.67 -46.84
C GLU A 974 21.85 -10.34 -46.18
N ARG A 975 22.94 -11.02 -46.58
CA ARG A 975 24.32 -10.67 -46.17
C ARG A 975 24.82 -9.34 -46.73
N GLN A 976 24.12 -8.75 -47.70
CA GLN A 976 24.45 -7.46 -48.29
C GLN A 976 23.69 -6.29 -47.62
N ILE A 977 22.82 -6.58 -46.66
CA ILE A 977 22.12 -5.54 -45.90
C ILE A 977 23.11 -4.94 -44.93
N ASP A 978 23.31 -3.63 -45.08
CA ASP A 978 24.10 -2.84 -44.15
C ASP A 978 23.35 -2.78 -42.81
N ILE A 979 24.00 -3.26 -41.75
CA ILE A 979 23.45 -3.25 -40.40
C ILE A 979 24.02 -2.01 -39.73
N ASP A 980 23.14 -1.07 -39.42
CA ASP A 980 23.49 0.11 -38.63
C ASP A 980 23.69 -0.32 -37.16
N PHE A 981 24.94 -0.55 -36.78
CA PHE A 981 25.30 -1.06 -35.46
C PHE A 981 24.96 -0.07 -34.36
N ASP A 982 25.18 1.22 -34.59
CA ASP A 982 24.88 2.31 -33.64
C ASP A 982 23.36 2.39 -33.39
N ALA A 983 22.53 2.12 -34.40
CA ALA A 983 21.08 2.13 -34.24
C ALA A 983 20.50 0.90 -33.51
N ILE A 984 21.15 -0.26 -33.58
CA ILE A 984 20.68 -1.49 -32.90
C ILE A 984 21.25 -1.65 -31.49
N GLU A 985 22.43 -1.07 -31.20
CA GLU A 985 23.17 -1.24 -29.95
C GLU A 985 22.32 -1.01 -28.69
N PRO A 986 21.56 0.09 -28.54
CA PRO A 986 20.75 0.34 -27.33
C PRO A 986 19.72 -0.76 -27.06
N TYR A 987 19.13 -1.31 -28.12
CA TYR A 987 18.15 -2.37 -28.02
C TYR A 987 18.81 -3.72 -27.72
N VAL A 988 19.98 -3.98 -28.31
CA VAL A 988 20.74 -5.21 -28.06
C VAL A 988 21.19 -5.26 -26.60
N GLU A 989 21.66 -4.15 -26.03
CA GLU A 989 22.00 -4.05 -24.61
C GLU A 989 20.80 -4.35 -23.70
N ASP A 990 19.65 -3.72 -23.96
CA ASP A 990 18.41 -3.98 -23.23
C ASP A 990 17.99 -5.46 -23.33
N MET A 991 18.09 -6.03 -24.54
CA MET A 991 17.78 -7.44 -24.80
C MET A 991 18.79 -8.41 -24.18
N LEU A 992 20.02 -8.00 -23.91
CA LEU A 992 21.01 -8.80 -23.17
C LEU A 992 20.73 -8.79 -21.66
N ASN A 993 20.26 -7.65 -21.14
CA ASN A 993 20.00 -7.45 -19.72
C ASN A 993 18.64 -7.98 -19.26
N VAL A 994 17.65 -8.08 -20.17
CA VAL A 994 16.30 -8.53 -19.86
C VAL A 994 15.97 -9.80 -20.66
N ASP A 995 15.73 -10.91 -19.96
CA ASP A 995 15.13 -12.10 -20.57
C ASP A 995 13.59 -11.92 -20.60
N PRO A 996 12.98 -11.73 -21.78
CA PRO A 996 11.54 -11.53 -21.92
C PRO A 996 10.73 -12.77 -21.53
N PHE A 997 11.38 -13.93 -21.36
CA PHE A 997 10.75 -15.20 -21.02
C PHE A 997 11.09 -15.71 -19.64
N ALA A 998 11.95 -15.02 -18.91
CA ALA A 998 12.12 -15.27 -17.50
C ALA A 998 10.78 -14.99 -16.81
N SER A 999 10.05 -16.05 -16.46
CA SER A 999 9.26 -15.97 -15.23
C SER A 999 10.25 -15.58 -14.15
N ALA A 1000 9.94 -14.62 -13.28
CA ALA A 1000 10.80 -14.33 -12.14
C ALA A 1000 11.17 -15.65 -11.44
N ALA A 1001 12.41 -16.11 -11.62
CA ALA A 1001 12.85 -17.48 -11.36
C ALA A 1001 14.27 -17.43 -10.80
N PRO A 1002 14.63 -18.44 -9.98
CA PRO A 1002 15.30 -18.24 -8.70
C PRO A 1002 16.81 -18.24 -8.85
N VAL A 1003 17.49 -17.61 -7.89
CA VAL A 1003 18.95 -17.68 -7.75
C VAL A 1003 19.35 -19.11 -7.38
N GLU A 1004 19.95 -19.83 -8.33
CA GLU A 1004 20.50 -21.18 -8.11
C GLU A 1004 21.85 -21.13 -7.40
N VAL A 1005 21.96 -22.06 -6.47
CA VAL A 1005 23.09 -22.36 -5.60
C VAL A 1005 24.18 -23.06 -6.41
N GLY A 1006 25.39 -22.50 -6.42
CA GLY A 1006 26.55 -23.14 -7.03
C GLY A 1006 26.92 -24.45 -6.32
N GLU A 1007 26.80 -25.56 -7.02
CA GLU A 1007 27.49 -26.81 -6.69
C GLU A 1007 28.92 -26.78 -7.25
N GLY A 1008 29.90 -26.76 -6.35
CA GLY A 1008 31.31 -27.02 -6.65
C GLY A 1008 31.66 -28.47 -6.30
N ALA A 1009 32.22 -29.17 -7.28
CA ALA A 1009 32.56 -30.58 -7.33
C ALA A 1009 33.44 -31.13 -6.18
N SER A 1010 32.98 -32.21 -5.53
CA SER A 1010 33.64 -33.53 -5.39
C SER A 1010 32.94 -34.37 -4.32
#